data_AF-A0A846PXH9-F1
#
_entry.id   AF-A0A846PXH9-F1
#
_cell.length_a   1.000
_cell.length_b   1.000
_cell.length_c   1.000
_cell.angle_alpha   90.00
_cell.angle_beta   90.00
_cell.angle_gamma   90.00
#
_symmetry.space_group_name_H-M   'P 1'
#
loop_
_entity.id
_entity.type
_entity.pdbx_description
1 polymer ?
#
loop_
_entity_poly.entity_id
_entity_poly.type
_entity_poly.pdbx_seq_one_letter_code
_entity_poly.pdbx_strand_id
1 'polypeptide(L)'
;MPKNHLALETSPYLLQHVENPVDWYGWNDEALNKAKQENKPIFLSIGYSSCHWCHVMAHESFENEDIAKFMNENFVSIKVDREERPDIDDIYQKVCQIATGQGGWPLSIFLTPDQKPFYVGTYFPILDSYGRPGFGSILRQLAQAWKEKPKDIEKTANNFLDALQKTETIKTSTKLERVLVDEAAMNLFQIGDFSYGGFGSAPKFPNAANVSFLFRYSRMSGLSKFNEFALKTLKKMAKGGIFDQIGGGFHRYSTDAKWLVPHFEKMLYDNALIPVNYAEAFQITKDPFYLEVLEKTLDFVLREMTSPEGGFYSAYDADSEGEEGKFYVWSKGEIKKILGEDSDLFCLYYDVTDGGNWEGKNILCNNINLSTVAFNFGLSEDVAKEKITSCSQKLLEARSKRVIPGLDDKVLTSWNALMITAFAKGYRVTKNKRYLEAATNCILFIENHLFLKEKLLRTYKNGTAKIDGYLEDYAYFANALIDVFEISGDSKYLELAIKLGNHLVEHFWDEKNKSFFMTSDSHESLIIRPKSNYDLSLPSGNSVACFTMLRLYHLTQERKFLEISTKIMESQAQIAAENPFGFGFLLNTIYMYLQKPMEITILNDSNKEIVEYLEKSYLPESIFVEINNSQKLETLKYQFFEGKNFDSNTTTVYVCKDFTCSLPLQKIEDVKNNIS
;
A
#
# COMPACT_ATOMS: atom_id res chain seq x y z
N MET A 1 -36.78 9.76 16.40
CA MET A 1 -35.35 9.72 16.81
C MET A 1 -34.65 10.83 16.05
N PRO A 2 -33.70 11.57 16.66
CA PRO A 2 -32.85 12.48 15.88
C PRO A 2 -32.17 11.66 14.77
N LYS A 3 -32.11 12.25 13.58
CA LYS A 3 -31.55 11.60 12.39
C LYS A 3 -30.03 11.66 12.52
N ASN A 4 -29.40 10.49 12.55
CA ASN A 4 -27.94 10.34 12.56
C ASN A 4 -27.28 11.22 11.48
N HIS A 5 -26.21 11.94 11.83
CA HIS A 5 -25.61 12.98 11.00
C HIS A 5 -24.69 12.43 9.88
N LEU A 6 -24.50 11.11 9.80
CA LEU A 6 -23.68 10.46 8.77
C LEU A 6 -24.38 10.30 7.42
N ALA A 7 -25.68 10.60 7.32
CA ALA A 7 -26.48 10.33 6.11
C ALA A 7 -26.05 11.11 4.85
N LEU A 8 -25.24 12.16 5.01
CA LEU A 8 -24.69 12.97 3.91
C LEU A 8 -23.22 12.65 3.60
N GLU A 9 -22.61 11.70 4.32
CA GLU A 9 -21.25 11.28 4.06
C GLU A 9 -21.14 10.44 2.79
N THR A 10 -19.96 10.46 2.17
CA THR A 10 -19.65 9.62 0.99
C THR A 10 -18.95 8.32 1.36
N SER A 11 -18.23 8.29 2.49
CA SER A 11 -17.49 7.11 2.93
C SER A 11 -18.44 5.92 3.14
N PRO A 12 -18.22 4.77 2.46
CA PRO A 12 -19.00 3.58 2.75
C PRO A 12 -18.94 3.18 4.22
N TYR A 13 -17.79 3.33 4.88
CA TYR A 13 -17.64 3.02 6.31
C TYR A 13 -18.57 3.87 7.18
N LEU A 14 -18.63 5.19 6.95
CA LEU A 14 -19.51 6.07 7.71
C LEU A 14 -20.98 5.76 7.43
N LEU A 15 -21.32 5.51 6.17
CA LEU A 15 -22.69 5.19 5.76
C LEU A 15 -23.23 3.89 6.37
N GLN A 16 -22.37 2.91 6.67
CA GLN A 16 -22.75 1.67 7.36
C GLN A 16 -23.36 1.92 8.75
N HIS A 17 -23.12 3.09 9.36
CA HIS A 17 -23.56 3.41 10.72
C HIS A 17 -24.74 4.39 10.80
N VAL A 18 -25.34 4.77 9.66
CA VAL A 18 -26.45 5.74 9.61
C VAL A 18 -27.68 5.26 10.38
N GLU A 19 -27.93 3.95 10.40
CA GLU A 19 -29.08 3.36 11.09
C GLU A 19 -28.78 2.98 12.56
N ASN A 20 -27.57 3.24 13.06
CA ASN A 20 -27.25 2.98 14.46
C ASN A 20 -28.01 3.96 15.38
N PRO A 21 -28.50 3.53 16.56
CA PRO A 21 -29.18 4.39 17.54
C PRO A 21 -28.26 5.45 18.19
N VAL A 22 -26.94 5.28 18.08
CA VAL A 22 -25.97 6.31 18.49
C VAL A 22 -26.08 7.53 17.55
N ASP A 23 -26.12 8.73 18.13
CA ASP A 23 -26.15 10.01 17.43
C ASP A 23 -24.75 10.35 16.89
N TRP A 24 -24.38 9.67 15.80
CA TRP A 24 -23.07 9.79 15.19
C TRP A 24 -22.93 11.08 14.37
N TYR A 25 -21.78 11.72 14.52
CA TYR A 25 -21.27 12.76 13.65
C TYR A 25 -20.04 12.29 12.87
N GLY A 26 -19.82 12.86 11.68
CA GLY A 26 -18.49 12.84 11.07
C GLY A 26 -17.55 13.81 11.79
N TRP A 27 -16.24 13.72 11.52
CA TRP A 27 -15.29 14.72 12.04
C TRP A 27 -15.46 16.03 11.28
N ASN A 28 -16.17 16.99 11.89
CA ASN A 28 -16.47 18.29 11.29
C ASN A 28 -16.65 19.39 12.36
N ASP A 29 -16.71 20.64 11.91
CA ASP A 29 -16.86 21.82 12.78
C ASP A 29 -18.14 21.78 13.62
N GLU A 30 -19.23 21.19 13.12
CA GLU A 30 -20.49 21.08 13.85
C GLU A 30 -20.30 20.24 15.13
N ALA A 31 -19.74 19.04 14.98
CA ALA A 31 -19.50 18.11 16.09
C ALA A 31 -18.50 18.68 17.11
N LEU A 32 -17.40 19.26 16.61
CA LEU A 32 -16.35 19.84 17.45
C LEU A 32 -16.86 21.07 18.23
N ASN A 33 -17.67 21.92 17.60
CA ASN A 33 -18.27 23.08 18.28
C ASN A 33 -19.35 22.64 19.28
N LYS A 34 -20.15 21.62 18.96
CA LYS A 34 -21.12 21.04 19.90
C LYS A 34 -20.45 20.54 21.17
N ALA A 35 -19.35 19.81 21.04
CA ALA A 35 -18.59 19.31 22.20
C ALA A 35 -18.11 20.46 23.12
N LYS A 36 -17.64 21.56 22.52
CA LYS A 36 -17.20 22.77 23.25
C LYS A 36 -18.37 23.51 23.91
N GLN A 37 -19.46 23.75 23.18
CA GLN A 37 -20.62 24.49 23.68
C GLN A 37 -21.33 23.74 24.81
N GLU A 38 -21.45 22.41 24.70
CA GLU A 38 -22.09 21.58 25.72
C GLU A 38 -21.14 21.13 26.84
N ASN A 39 -19.83 21.44 26.72
CA ASN A 39 -18.78 20.96 27.61
C ASN A 39 -18.83 19.43 27.84
N LYS A 40 -19.01 18.69 26.74
CA LYS A 40 -19.09 17.23 26.73
C LYS A 40 -17.82 16.61 26.15
N PRO A 41 -17.31 15.51 26.73
CA PRO A 41 -16.22 14.75 26.13
C PRO A 41 -16.65 14.18 24.77
N ILE A 42 -15.67 13.99 23.89
CA ILE A 42 -15.88 13.35 22.59
C ILE A 42 -15.56 11.86 22.74
N PHE A 43 -16.44 11.00 22.22
CA PHE A 43 -16.08 9.62 21.90
C PHE A 43 -15.74 9.52 20.42
N LEU A 44 -14.47 9.29 20.10
CA LEU A 44 -13.97 9.15 18.75
C LEU A 44 -13.80 7.66 18.42
N SER A 45 -14.46 7.20 17.36
CA SER A 45 -14.34 5.84 16.81
C SER A 45 -13.72 5.89 15.41
N ILE A 46 -12.55 5.29 15.24
CA ILE A 46 -11.83 5.24 13.94
C ILE A 46 -11.81 3.81 13.41
N GLY A 47 -12.13 3.63 12.14
CA GLY A 47 -12.12 2.35 11.42
C GLY A 47 -12.17 2.55 9.90
N TYR A 48 -12.49 1.48 9.18
CA TYR A 48 -12.63 1.46 7.71
C TYR A 48 -13.62 0.35 7.31
N SER A 49 -14.11 0.40 6.07
CA SER A 49 -15.32 -0.30 5.60
C SER A 49 -15.21 -1.83 5.65
N SER A 50 -14.01 -2.36 5.42
CA SER A 50 -13.68 -3.79 5.37
C SER A 50 -13.09 -4.35 6.68
N CYS A 51 -13.16 -3.58 7.78
CA CYS A 51 -12.64 -3.96 9.09
C CYS A 51 -13.62 -4.88 9.84
N HIS A 52 -13.35 -6.19 9.88
CA HIS A 52 -14.19 -7.16 10.60
C HIS A 52 -14.47 -6.78 12.07
N TRP A 53 -13.43 -6.48 12.87
CA TRP A 53 -13.62 -6.11 14.29
C TRP A 53 -14.38 -4.81 14.49
N CYS A 54 -14.39 -3.93 13.48
CA CYS A 54 -15.18 -2.70 13.51
C CYS A 54 -16.68 -3.03 13.35
N HIS A 55 -17.03 -4.01 12.50
CA HIS A 55 -18.40 -4.51 12.37
C HIS A 55 -18.85 -5.24 13.64
N VAL A 56 -18.00 -6.10 14.21
CA VAL A 56 -18.30 -6.81 15.47
C VAL A 56 -18.61 -5.81 16.59
N MET A 57 -17.76 -4.79 16.79
CA MET A 57 -18.01 -3.78 17.81
C MET A 57 -19.28 -2.97 17.55
N ALA A 58 -19.60 -2.71 16.28
CA ALA A 58 -20.83 -2.00 15.92
C ALA A 58 -22.08 -2.81 16.27
N HIS A 59 -22.14 -4.08 15.87
CA HIS A 59 -23.25 -4.97 16.18
C HIS A 59 -23.41 -5.21 17.68
N GLU A 60 -22.31 -5.44 18.41
CA GLU A 60 -22.39 -5.72 19.84
C GLU A 60 -22.72 -4.47 20.67
N SER A 61 -22.16 -3.31 20.32
CA SER A 61 -22.21 -2.12 21.18
C SER A 61 -23.02 -0.96 20.61
N PHE A 62 -22.82 -0.58 19.35
CA PHE A 62 -23.42 0.64 18.80
C PHE A 62 -24.87 0.47 18.37
N GLU A 63 -25.31 -0.77 18.13
CA GLU A 63 -26.72 -1.13 17.86
C GLU A 63 -27.54 -1.35 19.15
N ASN A 64 -26.89 -1.38 20.31
CA ASN A 64 -27.58 -1.54 21.59
C ASN A 64 -28.20 -0.21 22.06
N GLU A 65 -29.53 -0.16 22.16
CA GLU A 65 -30.31 1.03 22.53
C GLU A 65 -29.92 1.64 23.89
N ASP A 66 -29.62 0.81 24.91
CA ASP A 66 -29.27 1.30 26.24
C ASP A 66 -27.87 1.94 26.26
N ILE A 67 -26.91 1.32 25.56
CA ILE A 67 -25.57 1.88 25.36
C ILE A 67 -25.66 3.18 24.57
N ALA A 68 -26.40 3.18 23.46
CA ALA A 68 -26.56 4.34 22.59
C ALA A 68 -27.21 5.53 23.32
N LYS A 69 -28.27 5.28 24.09
CA LYS A 69 -28.90 6.31 24.92
C LYS A 69 -27.90 6.93 25.90
N PHE A 70 -27.11 6.11 26.59
CA PHE A 70 -26.10 6.60 27.53
C PHE A 70 -25.02 7.43 26.82
N MET A 71 -24.58 6.99 25.63
CA MET A 71 -23.62 7.72 24.81
C MET A 71 -24.16 9.09 24.41
N ASN A 72 -25.37 9.15 23.84
CA ASN A 72 -25.99 10.38 23.36
C ASN A 72 -26.21 11.42 24.47
N GLU A 73 -26.45 10.95 25.71
CA GLU A 73 -26.61 11.84 26.86
C GLU A 73 -25.27 12.44 27.36
N ASN A 74 -24.17 11.69 27.27
CA ASN A 74 -22.91 12.02 27.98
C ASN A 74 -21.73 12.37 27.08
N PHE A 75 -21.77 12.04 25.78
CA PHE A 75 -20.66 12.24 24.85
C PHE A 75 -21.16 12.86 23.55
N VAL A 76 -20.25 13.54 22.85
CA VAL A 76 -20.41 13.79 21.41
C VAL A 76 -19.70 12.66 20.67
N SER A 77 -20.45 11.82 19.97
CA SER A 77 -19.92 10.62 19.32
C SER A 77 -19.52 10.94 17.88
N ILE A 78 -18.23 10.81 17.57
CA ILE A 78 -17.66 11.11 16.25
C ILE A 78 -17.10 9.83 15.64
N LYS A 79 -17.43 9.57 14.38
CA LYS A 79 -16.93 8.44 13.60
C LYS A 79 -16.04 8.92 12.46
N VAL A 80 -14.92 8.24 12.26
CA VAL A 80 -13.90 8.60 11.28
C VAL A 80 -13.49 7.40 10.45
N ASP A 81 -13.54 7.55 9.13
CA ASP A 81 -12.89 6.64 8.19
C ASP A 81 -11.39 6.98 8.12
N ARG A 82 -10.53 6.06 8.57
CA ARG A 82 -9.07 6.25 8.53
C ARG A 82 -8.53 6.43 7.11
N GLU A 83 -9.24 5.90 6.11
CA GLU A 83 -8.83 6.02 4.72
C GLU A 83 -9.11 7.42 4.19
N GLU A 84 -10.10 8.12 4.73
CA GLU A 84 -10.37 9.53 4.42
C GLU A 84 -9.53 10.49 5.27
N ARG A 85 -9.28 10.15 6.55
CA ARG A 85 -8.56 10.98 7.54
C ARG A 85 -7.38 10.23 8.20
N PRO A 86 -6.31 9.91 7.43
CA PRO A 86 -5.14 9.22 7.97
C PRO A 86 -4.34 10.06 8.97
N ASP A 87 -4.49 11.38 8.93
CA ASP A 87 -3.89 12.32 9.89
C ASP A 87 -4.46 12.12 11.30
N ILE A 88 -5.77 12.02 11.43
CA ILE A 88 -6.46 11.77 12.70
C ILE A 88 -6.10 10.37 13.21
N ASP A 89 -6.14 9.37 12.32
CA ASP A 89 -5.78 7.99 12.62
C ASP A 89 -4.34 7.89 13.17
N ASP A 90 -3.36 8.51 12.50
CA ASP A 90 -1.95 8.48 12.93
C ASP A 90 -1.74 9.09 14.32
N ILE A 91 -2.33 10.26 14.57
CA ILE A 91 -2.24 10.94 15.88
C ILE A 91 -2.74 10.01 16.98
N TYR A 92 -3.93 9.44 16.82
CA TYR A 92 -4.56 8.69 17.88
C TYR A 92 -4.07 7.23 17.98
N GLN A 93 -3.54 6.65 16.91
CA GLN A 93 -2.82 5.38 16.99
C GLN A 93 -1.54 5.53 17.80
N LYS A 94 -0.78 6.62 17.63
CA LYS A 94 0.39 6.92 18.47
C LYS A 94 0.01 7.05 19.94
N VAL A 95 -1.13 7.69 20.24
CA VAL A 95 -1.67 7.76 21.61
C VAL A 95 -1.97 6.36 22.16
N CYS A 96 -2.62 5.49 21.37
CA CYS A 96 -2.92 4.12 21.75
C CYS A 96 -1.65 3.31 22.05
N GLN A 97 -0.64 3.44 21.20
CA GLN A 97 0.66 2.79 21.38
C GLN A 97 1.38 3.28 22.62
N ILE A 98 1.36 4.59 22.90
CA ILE A 98 1.91 5.17 24.14
C ILE A 98 1.18 4.62 25.38
N ALA A 99 -0.15 4.49 25.31
CA ALA A 99 -0.97 4.04 26.43
C ALA A 99 -0.90 2.53 26.70
N THR A 100 -0.85 1.72 25.65
CA THR A 100 -1.10 0.27 25.71
C THR A 100 0.07 -0.58 25.21
N GLY A 101 1.06 0.03 24.56
CA GLY A 101 2.15 -0.67 23.86
C GLY A 101 1.75 -1.26 22.50
N GLN A 102 0.47 -1.18 22.12
CA GLN A 102 -0.06 -1.70 20.86
C GLN A 102 -1.05 -0.70 20.23
N GLY A 103 -1.40 -0.94 18.97
CA GLY A 103 -2.43 -0.19 18.25
C GLY A 103 -3.26 -1.13 17.38
N GLY A 104 -4.29 -0.60 16.75
CA GLY A 104 -5.15 -1.39 15.87
C GLY A 104 -6.53 -0.77 15.71
N TRP A 105 -7.36 -1.43 14.91
CA TRP A 105 -8.75 -1.04 14.67
C TRP A 105 -9.71 -2.13 15.13
N PRO A 106 -10.93 -1.81 15.62
CA PRO A 106 -11.45 -0.45 15.81
C PRO A 106 -10.64 0.32 16.86
N LEU A 107 -10.47 1.62 16.65
CA LEU A 107 -9.78 2.48 17.61
C LEU A 107 -10.82 3.34 18.34
N SER A 108 -10.82 3.27 19.67
CA SER A 108 -11.82 3.86 20.55
C SER A 108 -11.15 4.86 21.50
N ILE A 109 -11.41 6.15 21.30
CA ILE A 109 -10.73 7.23 22.03
C ILE A 109 -11.72 8.14 22.72
N PHE A 110 -11.38 8.58 23.93
CA PHE A 110 -12.12 9.60 24.66
C PHE A 110 -11.28 10.87 24.74
N LEU A 111 -11.84 11.96 24.19
CA LEU A 111 -11.17 13.25 24.06
C LEU A 111 -11.88 14.31 24.89
N THR A 112 -11.12 15.31 25.35
CA THR A 112 -11.68 16.57 25.81
C THR A 112 -12.36 17.31 24.64
N PRO A 113 -13.21 18.32 24.91
CA PRO A 113 -13.76 19.19 23.85
C PRO A 113 -12.71 19.88 22.97
N ASP A 114 -11.48 20.00 23.48
CA ASP A 114 -10.31 20.52 22.76
C ASP A 114 -9.49 19.40 22.09
N GLN A 115 -10.11 18.25 21.83
CA GLN A 115 -9.56 17.10 21.09
C GLN A 115 -8.39 16.38 21.78
N LYS A 116 -8.06 16.73 23.04
CA LYS A 116 -6.95 16.11 23.76
C LYS A 116 -7.37 14.73 24.30
N PRO A 117 -6.62 13.65 24.03
CA PRO A 117 -7.00 12.32 24.50
C PRO A 117 -6.80 12.20 26.00
N PHE A 118 -7.71 11.53 26.69
CA PHE A 118 -7.53 11.17 28.11
C PHE A 118 -7.78 9.68 28.40
N TYR A 119 -8.35 8.94 27.46
CA TYR A 119 -8.47 7.49 27.52
C TYR A 119 -8.50 6.91 26.10
N VAL A 120 -7.94 5.72 25.90
CA VAL A 120 -7.83 5.07 24.60
C VAL A 120 -7.82 3.54 24.75
N GLY A 121 -8.36 2.85 23.76
CA GLY A 121 -8.18 1.42 23.55
C GLY A 121 -8.62 1.03 22.15
N THR A 122 -8.59 -0.27 21.84
CA THR A 122 -9.04 -0.79 20.55
C THR A 122 -10.48 -1.30 20.66
N TYR A 123 -10.63 -2.63 20.67
CA TYR A 123 -11.90 -3.31 20.87
C TYR A 123 -12.25 -3.39 22.37
N PHE A 124 -13.50 -3.05 22.70
CA PHE A 124 -14.07 -3.25 24.03
C PHE A 124 -15.25 -4.22 23.95
N PRO A 125 -15.27 -5.33 24.71
CA PRO A 125 -16.39 -6.27 24.70
C PRO A 125 -17.65 -5.63 25.30
N ILE A 126 -18.83 -6.11 24.91
CA ILE A 126 -20.10 -5.61 25.46
C ILE A 126 -20.22 -5.85 26.98
N LEU A 127 -19.80 -7.02 27.47
CA LEU A 127 -19.85 -7.40 28.88
C LEU A 127 -18.49 -7.35 29.56
N ASP A 128 -18.50 -7.10 30.87
CA ASP A 128 -17.32 -7.26 31.72
C ASP A 128 -16.87 -8.73 31.67
N SER A 129 -15.58 -8.96 31.37
CA SER A 129 -15.05 -10.31 31.22
C SER A 129 -13.56 -10.38 31.57
N TYR A 130 -13.15 -11.45 32.27
CA TYR A 130 -11.75 -11.71 32.65
C TYR A 130 -11.02 -10.51 33.27
N GLY A 131 -11.70 -9.73 34.13
CA GLY A 131 -11.12 -8.56 34.79
C GLY A 131 -10.96 -7.32 33.90
N ARG A 132 -11.51 -7.34 32.67
CA ARG A 132 -11.59 -6.19 31.78
C ARG A 132 -13.02 -5.63 31.81
N PRO A 133 -13.20 -4.31 31.99
CA PRO A 133 -14.53 -3.71 31.93
C PRO A 133 -15.05 -3.78 30.50
N GLY A 134 -16.33 -4.10 30.36
CA GLY A 134 -17.06 -3.99 29.11
C GLY A 134 -17.33 -2.54 28.75
N PHE A 135 -17.72 -2.31 27.51
CA PHE A 135 -17.85 -0.97 26.94
C PHE A 135 -18.80 -0.06 27.74
N GLY A 136 -19.96 -0.57 28.16
CA GLY A 136 -20.89 0.19 29.00
C GLY A 136 -20.32 0.59 30.38
N SER A 137 -19.48 -0.26 30.98
CA SER A 137 -18.80 0.02 32.25
C SER A 137 -17.73 1.11 32.08
N ILE A 138 -16.99 1.08 30.97
CA ILE A 138 -16.00 2.12 30.62
C ILE A 138 -16.70 3.47 30.42
N LEU A 139 -17.78 3.51 29.64
CA LEU A 139 -18.56 4.73 29.37
C LEU A 139 -19.01 5.41 30.68
N ARG A 140 -19.57 4.65 31.62
CA ARG A 140 -20.02 5.17 32.92
C ARG A 140 -18.87 5.73 33.75
N GLN A 141 -17.76 5.01 33.85
CA GLN A 141 -16.59 5.44 34.62
C GLN A 141 -16.00 6.74 34.08
N LEU A 142 -15.86 6.86 32.75
CA LEU A 142 -15.28 8.05 32.12
C LEU A 142 -16.23 9.26 32.18
N ALA A 143 -17.53 9.05 31.99
CA ALA A 143 -18.53 10.12 32.14
C ALA A 143 -18.58 10.65 33.59
N GLN A 144 -18.46 9.78 34.59
CA GLN A 144 -18.37 10.18 36.00
C GLN A 144 -17.06 10.94 36.27
N ALA A 145 -15.92 10.43 35.79
CA ALA A 145 -14.62 11.08 35.97
C ALA A 145 -14.58 12.49 35.34
N TRP A 146 -15.23 12.70 34.18
CA TRP A 146 -15.36 14.01 33.56
C TRP A 146 -16.07 15.03 34.47
N LYS A 147 -17.14 14.61 35.15
CA LYS A 147 -17.94 15.46 36.04
C LYS A 147 -17.28 15.71 37.39
N GLU A 148 -16.70 14.66 37.99
CA GLU A 148 -16.22 14.68 39.37
C GLU A 148 -14.72 14.99 39.51
N LYS A 149 -13.91 14.69 38.48
CA LYS A 149 -12.44 14.79 38.52
C LYS A 149 -11.84 15.48 37.28
N PRO A 150 -12.32 16.67 36.85
CA PRO A 150 -11.86 17.32 35.62
C PRO A 150 -10.36 17.65 35.62
N LYS A 151 -9.78 17.96 36.80
CA LYS A 151 -8.33 18.22 36.92
C LYS A 151 -7.46 16.99 36.64
N ASP A 152 -7.94 15.80 37.02
CA ASP A 152 -7.21 14.55 36.75
C ASP A 152 -7.26 14.18 35.26
N ILE A 153 -8.40 14.46 34.61
CA ILE A 153 -8.55 14.34 33.16
C ILE A 153 -7.61 15.29 32.43
N GLU A 154 -7.59 16.57 32.81
CA GLU A 154 -6.71 17.56 32.20
C GLU A 154 -5.23 17.19 32.34
N LYS A 155 -4.83 16.71 33.53
CA LYS A 155 -3.47 16.22 33.77
C LYS A 155 -3.12 15.03 32.87
N THR A 156 -4.02 14.06 32.76
CA THR A 156 -3.83 12.90 31.86
C THR A 156 -3.72 13.34 30.41
N ALA A 157 -4.58 14.26 29.98
CA ALA A 157 -4.58 14.79 28.62
C ALA A 157 -3.29 15.54 28.27
N ASN A 158 -2.79 16.38 29.18
CA ASN A 158 -1.52 17.07 28.98
C ASN A 158 -0.33 16.08 28.96
N ASN A 159 -0.34 15.03 29.78
CA ASN A 159 0.69 13.98 29.72
C ASN A 159 0.73 13.28 28.37
N PHE A 160 -0.42 12.97 27.76
CA PHE A 160 -0.47 12.39 26.41
C PHE A 160 0.08 13.35 25.35
N LEU A 161 -0.28 14.64 25.41
CA LEU A 161 0.25 15.64 24.48
C LEU A 161 1.77 15.79 24.60
N ASP A 162 2.30 15.87 25.82
CA ASP A 162 3.74 15.98 26.06
C ASP A 162 4.48 14.73 25.55
N ALA A 163 3.88 13.55 25.69
CA ALA A 163 4.44 12.30 25.16
C ALA A 163 4.45 12.30 23.63
N LEU A 164 3.34 12.70 22.98
CA LEU A 164 3.26 12.83 21.52
C LEU A 164 4.33 13.78 20.98
N GLN A 165 4.47 14.97 21.55
CA GLN A 165 5.46 15.95 21.09
C GLN A 165 6.91 15.44 21.22
N LYS A 166 7.20 14.61 22.23
CA LYS A 166 8.53 13.99 22.40
C LYS A 166 8.80 12.91 21.35
N THR A 167 7.79 12.20 20.86
CA THR A 167 7.97 11.18 19.82
C THR A 167 8.38 11.76 18.45
N GLU A 168 8.16 13.05 18.21
CA GLU A 168 8.49 13.71 16.94
C GLU A 168 9.90 14.33 16.89
N THR A 169 10.66 14.28 17.98
CA THR A 169 12.00 14.89 18.02
C THR A 169 13.05 13.92 17.47
N ILE A 170 13.61 14.26 16.31
CA ILE A 170 14.66 13.44 15.68
C ILE A 170 15.99 13.57 16.43
N LYS A 171 16.68 12.44 16.61
CA LYS A 171 18.06 12.37 17.13
C LYS A 171 19.08 12.78 16.07
N THR A 172 20.32 13.02 16.49
CA THR A 172 21.43 13.54 15.68
C THR A 172 21.49 12.97 14.25
N SER A 173 21.59 13.85 13.25
CA SER A 173 21.82 13.48 11.84
C SER A 173 23.03 12.55 11.72
N THR A 174 22.88 11.49 10.93
CA THR A 174 23.90 10.47 10.71
C THR A 174 24.31 10.44 9.25
N LYS A 175 25.61 10.41 8.99
CA LYS A 175 26.15 10.34 7.62
C LYS A 175 25.76 9.02 6.97
N LEU A 176 25.36 9.09 5.70
CA LEU A 176 24.97 7.91 4.91
C LEU A 176 26.20 7.09 4.54
N GLU A 177 26.33 5.92 5.15
CA GLU A 177 27.43 4.99 4.93
C GLU A 177 26.90 3.57 4.74
N ARG A 178 27.64 2.76 3.97
CA ARG A 178 27.27 1.37 3.66
C ARG A 178 27.00 0.52 4.90
N VAL A 179 27.74 0.76 5.99
CA VAL A 179 27.61 0.01 7.25
C VAL A 179 26.18 0.03 7.80
N LEU A 180 25.43 1.13 7.61
CA LEU A 180 24.04 1.25 8.04
C LEU A 180 23.13 0.30 7.25
N VAL A 181 23.38 0.16 5.96
CA VAL A 181 22.62 -0.74 5.09
C VAL A 181 23.00 -2.20 5.35
N ASP A 182 24.26 -2.48 5.66
CA ASP A 182 24.71 -3.80 6.09
C ASP A 182 24.02 -4.21 7.41
N GLU A 183 23.98 -3.32 8.41
CA GLU A 183 23.27 -3.54 9.67
C GLU A 183 21.77 -3.77 9.46
N ALA A 184 21.11 -2.89 8.69
CA ALA A 184 19.70 -2.99 8.35
C ALA A 184 19.36 -4.36 7.73
N ALA A 185 20.16 -4.81 6.76
CA ALA A 185 19.92 -6.09 6.10
C ALA A 185 20.09 -7.27 7.05
N MET A 186 21.08 -7.25 7.95
CA MET A 186 21.26 -8.32 8.93
C MET A 186 20.12 -8.35 9.94
N ASN A 187 19.71 -7.20 10.47
CA ASN A 187 18.59 -7.08 11.41
C ASN A 187 17.27 -7.55 10.78
N LEU A 188 17.01 -7.17 9.52
CA LEU A 188 15.83 -7.61 8.79
C LEU A 188 15.85 -9.12 8.50
N PHE A 189 17.00 -9.67 8.18
CA PHE A 189 17.15 -11.10 7.88
C PHE A 189 17.01 -11.97 9.14
N GLN A 190 17.38 -11.47 10.32
CA GLN A 190 17.22 -12.18 11.60
C GLN A 190 15.74 -12.42 11.96
N ILE A 191 14.84 -11.53 11.56
CA ILE A 191 13.40 -11.71 11.80
C ILE A 191 12.69 -12.51 10.70
N GLY A 192 13.42 -13.02 9.71
CA GLY A 192 12.87 -13.80 8.60
C GLY A 192 12.40 -15.20 9.01
N ASP A 193 11.23 -15.61 8.52
CA ASP A 193 10.75 -16.99 8.63
C ASP A 193 11.38 -17.84 7.52
N PHE A 194 12.47 -18.54 7.85
CA PHE A 194 13.17 -19.40 6.89
C PHE A 194 12.38 -20.66 6.50
N SER A 195 11.29 -21.01 7.18
CA SER A 195 10.47 -22.18 6.83
C SER A 195 9.48 -21.83 5.73
N TYR A 196 8.71 -20.75 5.93
CA TYR A 196 7.60 -20.35 5.07
C TYR A 196 7.80 -19.02 4.35
N GLY A 197 8.96 -18.37 4.51
CA GLY A 197 9.21 -17.02 3.98
C GLY A 197 8.37 -15.95 4.71
N GLY A 198 8.67 -14.68 4.43
CA GLY A 198 8.08 -13.55 5.13
C GLY A 198 8.81 -13.23 6.43
N PHE A 199 8.29 -12.24 7.15
CA PHE A 199 8.93 -11.71 8.35
C PHE A 199 8.04 -11.94 9.57
N GLY A 200 8.66 -12.29 10.70
CA GLY A 200 7.97 -12.54 11.95
C GLY A 200 7.14 -13.83 11.97
N SER A 201 6.27 -13.92 12.96
CA SER A 201 5.31 -15.01 13.15
C SER A 201 3.94 -14.67 12.55
N ALA A 202 2.97 -15.57 12.73
CA ALA A 202 1.56 -15.27 12.49
C ALA A 202 1.05 -14.11 13.38
N PRO A 203 0.15 -13.24 12.89
CA PRO A 203 -0.28 -13.08 11.49
C PRO A 203 0.84 -12.47 10.61
N LYS A 204 0.89 -12.81 9.32
CA LYS A 204 1.95 -12.36 8.39
C LYS A 204 1.44 -11.44 7.30
N PHE A 205 2.12 -10.31 7.13
CA PHE A 205 1.89 -9.32 6.07
C PHE A 205 2.96 -9.43 4.96
N PRO A 206 2.61 -9.11 3.70
CA PRO A 206 3.54 -9.18 2.56
C PRO A 206 4.82 -8.36 2.70
N ASN A 207 4.74 -7.15 3.27
CA ASN A 207 5.88 -6.24 3.48
C ASN A 207 6.74 -6.03 2.22
N ALA A 208 6.10 -5.61 1.13
CA ALA A 208 6.71 -5.53 -0.21
C ALA A 208 8.03 -4.72 -0.26
N ALA A 209 8.10 -3.62 0.48
CA ALA A 209 9.30 -2.77 0.54
C ALA A 209 10.51 -3.49 1.15
N ASN A 210 10.28 -4.34 2.16
CA ASN A 210 11.32 -5.14 2.80
C ASN A 210 11.83 -6.24 1.84
N VAL A 211 10.94 -6.86 1.06
CA VAL A 211 11.33 -7.83 0.02
C VAL A 211 12.20 -7.15 -1.05
N SER A 212 11.77 -6.00 -1.56
CA SER A 212 12.55 -5.17 -2.50
C SER A 212 13.92 -4.78 -1.96
N PHE A 213 14.01 -4.46 -0.67
CA PHE A 213 15.27 -4.11 -0.03
C PHE A 213 16.24 -5.29 0.00
N LEU A 214 15.76 -6.51 0.28
CA LEU A 214 16.60 -7.71 0.27
C LEU A 214 17.16 -8.04 -1.12
N PHE A 215 16.40 -7.81 -2.20
CA PHE A 215 16.93 -7.96 -3.57
C PHE A 215 18.06 -6.96 -3.85
N ARG A 216 17.86 -5.70 -3.48
CA ARG A 216 18.89 -4.64 -3.63
C ARG A 216 20.12 -4.92 -2.79
N TYR A 217 19.94 -5.33 -1.53
CA TYR A 217 21.05 -5.69 -0.65
C TYR A 217 21.83 -6.89 -1.17
N SER A 218 21.15 -7.91 -1.71
CA SER A 218 21.81 -9.06 -2.34
C SER A 218 22.69 -8.63 -3.51
N ARG A 219 22.21 -7.70 -4.35
CA ARG A 219 23.00 -7.11 -5.45
C ARG A 219 24.19 -6.30 -4.93
N MET A 220 23.99 -5.48 -3.88
CA MET A 220 25.05 -4.67 -3.28
C MET A 220 26.18 -5.50 -2.65
N SER A 221 25.80 -6.53 -1.90
CA SER A 221 26.71 -7.32 -1.07
C SER A 221 27.33 -8.51 -1.80
N GLY A 222 26.69 -8.98 -2.88
CA GLY A 222 27.03 -10.23 -3.56
C GLY A 222 26.58 -11.49 -2.81
N LEU A 223 25.84 -11.36 -1.70
CA LEU A 223 25.42 -12.48 -0.86
C LEU A 223 24.05 -13.02 -1.33
N SER A 224 24.05 -14.19 -1.98
CA SER A 224 22.84 -14.78 -2.60
C SER A 224 21.72 -15.12 -1.61
N LYS A 225 22.06 -15.42 -0.35
CA LYS A 225 21.10 -15.84 0.69
C LYS A 225 19.93 -14.87 0.89
N PHE A 226 20.16 -13.56 0.69
CA PHE A 226 19.10 -12.55 0.83
C PHE A 226 18.12 -12.61 -0.34
N ASN A 227 18.63 -12.74 -1.57
CA ASN A 227 17.81 -12.97 -2.75
C ASN A 227 17.05 -14.30 -2.66
N GLU A 228 17.71 -15.39 -2.26
CA GLU A 228 17.07 -16.70 -2.09
C GLU A 228 15.90 -16.65 -1.09
N PHE A 229 16.08 -15.95 0.04
CA PHE A 229 15.02 -15.75 1.02
C PHE A 229 13.85 -14.90 0.49
N ALA A 230 14.15 -13.81 -0.22
CA ALA A 230 13.13 -12.95 -0.82
C ALA A 230 12.33 -13.72 -1.90
N LEU A 231 13.00 -14.45 -2.78
CA LEU A 231 12.37 -15.34 -3.78
C LEU A 231 11.52 -16.43 -3.11
N LYS A 232 12.02 -17.04 -2.02
CA LYS A 232 11.24 -18.01 -1.24
C LYS A 232 9.97 -17.41 -0.66
N THR A 233 10.05 -16.18 -0.14
CA THR A 233 8.90 -15.43 0.39
C THR A 233 7.82 -15.26 -0.68
N LEU A 234 8.20 -14.76 -1.86
CA LEU A 234 7.26 -14.61 -2.99
C LEU A 234 6.68 -15.95 -3.44
N LYS A 235 7.51 -16.99 -3.62
CA LYS A 235 7.01 -18.33 -3.98
C LYS A 235 6.02 -18.89 -2.97
N LYS A 236 6.24 -18.66 -1.67
CA LYS A 236 5.36 -19.13 -0.61
C LYS A 236 4.04 -18.35 -0.55
N MET A 237 4.07 -17.04 -0.75
CA MET A 237 2.85 -16.24 -0.87
C MET A 237 2.01 -16.65 -2.07
N ALA A 238 2.59 -16.69 -3.28
CA ALA A 238 1.86 -17.02 -4.50
C ALA A 238 1.30 -18.45 -4.52
N LYS A 239 1.92 -19.38 -3.80
CA LYS A 239 1.44 -20.76 -3.64
C LYS A 239 0.46 -20.92 -2.47
N GLY A 240 0.37 -19.94 -1.57
CA GLY A 240 -0.52 -19.95 -0.43
C GLY A 240 -1.96 -19.55 -0.79
N GLY A 241 -2.84 -19.59 0.20
CA GLY A 241 -4.21 -19.08 0.06
C GLY A 241 -4.30 -17.55 0.15
N ILE A 242 -3.22 -16.85 0.54
CA ILE A 242 -3.16 -15.39 0.43
C ILE A 242 -3.26 -14.89 -1.02
N PHE A 243 -2.83 -15.71 -1.99
CA PHE A 243 -3.06 -15.44 -3.41
C PHE A 243 -4.30 -16.18 -3.89
N ASP A 244 -5.25 -15.45 -4.47
CA ASP A 244 -6.45 -16.05 -5.04
C ASP A 244 -6.06 -16.87 -6.29
N GLN A 245 -5.97 -18.19 -6.11
CA GLN A 245 -5.52 -19.13 -7.12
C GLN A 245 -6.40 -19.16 -8.39
N ILE A 246 -7.62 -18.64 -8.32
CA ILE A 246 -8.61 -18.67 -9.41
C ILE A 246 -8.70 -17.32 -10.10
N GLY A 247 -8.95 -16.26 -9.33
CA GLY A 247 -9.16 -14.90 -9.86
C GLY A 247 -7.89 -14.06 -9.95
N GLY A 248 -6.81 -14.45 -9.27
CA GLY A 248 -5.68 -13.58 -9.06
C GLY A 248 -5.95 -12.47 -8.04
N GLY A 249 -4.92 -11.68 -7.80
CA GLY A 249 -4.90 -10.72 -6.71
C GLY A 249 -4.58 -11.36 -5.35
N PHE A 250 -4.05 -10.53 -4.47
CA PHE A 250 -3.67 -10.90 -3.11
C PHE A 250 -4.71 -10.39 -2.12
N HIS A 251 -5.00 -11.25 -1.15
CA HIS A 251 -5.61 -10.86 0.10
C HIS A 251 -4.60 -10.12 0.98
N ARG A 252 -5.08 -9.30 1.91
CA ARG A 252 -4.26 -8.34 2.66
C ARG A 252 -3.15 -8.99 3.48
N TYR A 253 -3.49 -10.04 4.23
CA TYR A 253 -2.53 -10.74 5.07
C TYR A 253 -2.98 -12.17 5.39
N SER A 254 -2.07 -12.97 5.92
CA SER A 254 -2.34 -14.34 6.36
C SER A 254 -2.48 -14.38 7.88
N THR A 255 -3.54 -15.01 8.39
CA THR A 255 -3.71 -15.29 9.82
C THR A 255 -2.71 -16.30 10.33
N ASP A 256 -2.20 -17.16 9.44
CA ASP A 256 -1.23 -18.20 9.77
C ASP A 256 0.19 -17.89 9.26
N ALA A 257 1.15 -18.66 9.76
CA ALA A 257 2.56 -18.54 9.37
C ALA A 257 2.86 -19.23 8.02
N LYS A 258 1.91 -19.91 7.38
CA LYS A 258 2.17 -20.68 6.15
C LYS A 258 1.74 -19.95 4.88
N TRP A 259 1.07 -18.81 5.01
CA TRP A 259 0.37 -18.10 3.94
C TRP A 259 -0.88 -18.83 3.45
N LEU A 260 -1.43 -19.76 4.25
CA LEU A 260 -2.56 -20.58 3.82
C LEU A 260 -3.90 -19.89 4.09
N VAL A 261 -4.10 -19.37 5.29
CA VAL A 261 -5.39 -18.81 5.70
C VAL A 261 -5.33 -17.29 5.60
N PRO A 262 -5.91 -16.67 4.57
CA PRO A 262 -5.94 -15.22 4.48
C PRO A 262 -6.95 -14.63 5.47
N HIS A 263 -6.80 -13.34 5.77
CA HIS A 263 -7.97 -12.50 5.92
C HIS A 263 -8.44 -12.08 4.54
N PHE A 264 -9.66 -12.42 4.17
CA PHE A 264 -10.10 -12.45 2.76
C PHE A 264 -10.32 -11.07 2.13
N GLU A 265 -10.10 -10.01 2.88
CA GLU A 265 -10.04 -8.63 2.39
C GLU A 265 -9.01 -8.49 1.26
N LYS A 266 -9.37 -7.79 0.19
CA LYS A 266 -8.43 -7.42 -0.89
C LYS A 266 -8.31 -5.91 -1.01
N MET A 267 -7.12 -5.40 -0.73
CA MET A 267 -6.84 -3.97 -0.80
C MET A 267 -6.15 -3.60 -2.11
N LEU A 268 -6.50 -2.43 -2.67
CA LEU A 268 -5.85 -1.92 -3.87
C LEU A 268 -4.34 -1.75 -3.66
N TYR A 269 -3.92 -1.23 -2.51
CA TYR A 269 -2.51 -0.98 -2.25
C TYR A 269 -1.66 -2.26 -2.18
N ASP A 270 -2.19 -3.36 -1.63
CA ASP A 270 -1.48 -4.65 -1.63
C ASP A 270 -1.31 -5.15 -3.06
N ASN A 271 -2.39 -5.06 -3.84
CA ASN A 271 -2.43 -5.41 -5.25
C ASN A 271 -1.67 -4.43 -6.16
N ALA A 272 -1.17 -3.32 -5.63
CA ALA A 272 -0.25 -2.42 -6.30
C ALA A 272 1.22 -2.67 -5.90
N LEU A 273 1.49 -2.86 -4.61
CA LEU A 273 2.85 -2.99 -4.08
C LEU A 273 3.47 -4.37 -4.36
N ILE A 274 2.70 -5.44 -4.14
CA ILE A 274 3.16 -6.82 -4.29
C ILE A 274 3.60 -7.15 -5.74
N PRO A 275 2.82 -6.85 -6.80
CA PRO A 275 3.23 -7.21 -8.16
C PRO A 275 4.57 -6.59 -8.59
N VAL A 276 4.96 -5.44 -8.03
CA VAL A 276 6.29 -4.86 -8.28
C VAL A 276 7.41 -5.82 -7.85
N ASN A 277 7.27 -6.51 -6.72
CA ASN A 277 8.25 -7.52 -6.30
C ASN A 277 8.30 -8.72 -7.26
N TYR A 278 7.16 -9.12 -7.84
CA TYR A 278 7.11 -10.20 -8.83
C TYR A 278 7.72 -9.79 -10.17
N ALA A 279 7.57 -8.53 -10.58
CA ALA A 279 8.29 -7.97 -11.71
C ALA A 279 9.81 -8.00 -11.46
N GLU A 280 10.27 -7.52 -10.30
CA GLU A 280 11.69 -7.58 -9.90
C GLU A 280 12.20 -9.03 -9.87
N ALA A 281 11.45 -9.97 -9.29
CA ALA A 281 11.81 -11.37 -9.23
C ALA A 281 11.90 -12.02 -10.62
N PHE A 282 11.00 -11.67 -11.56
CA PHE A 282 11.11 -12.09 -12.95
C PHE A 282 12.36 -11.50 -13.62
N GLN A 283 12.66 -10.23 -13.40
CA GLN A 283 13.88 -9.61 -13.95
C GLN A 283 15.15 -10.27 -13.41
N ILE A 284 15.17 -10.72 -12.15
CA ILE A 284 16.30 -11.43 -11.53
C ILE A 284 16.43 -12.86 -12.06
N THR A 285 15.33 -13.61 -12.10
CA THR A 285 15.36 -15.07 -12.29
C THR A 285 15.06 -15.53 -13.72
N LYS A 286 14.35 -14.69 -14.48
CA LYS A 286 13.66 -15.04 -15.74
C LYS A 286 12.66 -16.20 -15.62
N ASP A 287 12.26 -16.58 -14.40
CA ASP A 287 11.30 -17.66 -14.14
C ASP A 287 9.88 -17.17 -14.49
N PRO A 288 9.20 -17.77 -15.50
CA PRO A 288 7.86 -17.34 -15.92
C PRO A 288 6.81 -17.42 -14.81
N PHE A 289 7.05 -18.20 -13.75
CA PHE A 289 6.17 -18.24 -12.59
C PHE A 289 5.90 -16.85 -12.00
N TYR A 290 6.93 -16.02 -11.86
CA TYR A 290 6.75 -14.69 -11.27
C TYR A 290 6.00 -13.74 -12.22
N LEU A 291 6.25 -13.87 -13.53
CA LEU A 291 5.53 -13.11 -14.54
C LEU A 291 4.04 -13.45 -14.54
N GLU A 292 3.68 -14.74 -14.44
CA GLU A 292 2.29 -15.19 -14.39
C GLU A 292 1.55 -14.65 -13.16
N VAL A 293 2.20 -14.61 -11.98
CA VAL A 293 1.60 -14.06 -10.75
C VAL A 293 1.40 -12.55 -10.86
N LEU A 294 2.38 -11.83 -11.43
CA LEU A 294 2.27 -10.41 -11.75
C LEU A 294 1.05 -10.15 -12.66
N GLU A 295 0.96 -10.85 -13.78
CA GLU A 295 -0.12 -10.68 -14.76
C GLU A 295 -1.48 -10.99 -14.16
N LYS A 296 -1.63 -12.11 -13.44
CA LYS A 296 -2.88 -12.46 -12.74
C LYS A 296 -3.31 -11.40 -11.73
N THR A 297 -2.36 -10.75 -11.06
CA THR A 297 -2.65 -9.68 -10.10
C THR A 297 -3.13 -8.42 -10.82
N LEU A 298 -2.45 -8.00 -11.89
CA LEU A 298 -2.84 -6.82 -12.67
C LEU A 298 -4.17 -7.05 -13.42
N ASP A 299 -4.39 -8.23 -13.98
CA ASP A 299 -5.64 -8.59 -14.64
C ASP A 299 -6.82 -8.68 -13.66
N PHE A 300 -6.58 -9.05 -12.40
CA PHE A 300 -7.60 -8.92 -11.34
C PHE A 300 -8.03 -7.47 -11.15
N VAL A 301 -7.09 -6.53 -11.03
CA VAL A 301 -7.39 -5.10 -10.86
C VAL A 301 -8.15 -4.56 -12.08
N LEU A 302 -7.72 -4.92 -13.30
CA LEU A 302 -8.43 -4.54 -14.54
C LEU A 302 -9.85 -5.06 -14.59
N ARG A 303 -10.08 -6.30 -14.13
CA ARG A 303 -11.38 -6.96 -14.22
C ARG A 303 -12.36 -6.52 -13.14
N GLU A 304 -11.88 -6.34 -11.90
CA GLU A 304 -12.75 -6.28 -10.72
C GLU A 304 -12.63 -4.97 -9.92
N MET A 305 -11.57 -4.17 -10.11
CA MET A 305 -11.33 -2.96 -9.32
C MET A 305 -11.30 -1.69 -10.16
N THR A 306 -11.43 -1.77 -11.49
CA THR A 306 -11.36 -0.62 -12.38
C THR A 306 -12.74 0.03 -12.54
N SER A 307 -12.83 1.31 -12.20
CA SER A 307 -14.01 2.14 -12.46
C SER A 307 -14.15 2.40 -13.96
N PRO A 308 -15.38 2.46 -14.51
CA PRO A 308 -15.62 2.93 -15.87
C PRO A 308 -15.07 4.33 -16.16
N GLU A 309 -14.86 5.17 -15.13
CA GLU A 309 -14.28 6.51 -15.25
C GLU A 309 -12.75 6.52 -15.36
N GLY A 310 -12.08 5.37 -15.13
CA GLY A 310 -10.64 5.20 -15.29
C GLY A 310 -9.83 5.14 -13.98
N GLY A 311 -10.44 5.47 -12.83
CA GLY A 311 -9.83 5.23 -11.51
C GLY A 311 -9.98 3.79 -11.02
N PHE A 312 -9.36 3.46 -9.89
CA PHE A 312 -9.41 2.15 -9.23
C PHE A 312 -10.05 2.26 -7.84
N TYR A 313 -10.96 1.33 -7.56
CA TYR A 313 -11.66 1.18 -6.29
C TYR A 313 -10.72 0.75 -5.15
N SER A 314 -11.09 1.04 -3.91
CA SER A 314 -10.19 0.94 -2.77
C SER A 314 -10.04 -0.50 -2.26
N ALA A 315 -11.13 -1.23 -2.08
CA ALA A 315 -11.08 -2.54 -1.43
C ALA A 315 -12.31 -3.42 -1.71
N TYR A 316 -12.12 -4.73 -1.54
CA TYR A 316 -13.19 -5.69 -1.29
C TYR A 316 -13.18 -6.11 0.18
N ASP A 317 -14.37 -6.21 0.77
CA ASP A 317 -14.60 -6.72 2.12
C ASP A 317 -14.14 -8.19 2.25
N ALA A 318 -13.83 -8.59 3.48
CA ALA A 318 -13.53 -9.98 3.82
C ALA A 318 -14.80 -10.84 3.80
N ASP A 319 -15.94 -10.23 4.12
CA ASP A 319 -17.21 -10.91 4.33
C ASP A 319 -18.09 -10.89 3.07
N SER A 320 -18.78 -12.01 2.81
CA SER A 320 -19.88 -12.09 1.86
C SER A 320 -21.03 -12.85 2.51
N GLU A 321 -22.24 -12.29 2.43
CA GLU A 321 -23.42 -12.80 3.15
C GLU A 321 -23.23 -12.92 4.67
N GLY A 322 -22.39 -12.05 5.26
CA GLY A 322 -22.09 -12.05 6.70
C GLY A 322 -21.13 -13.16 7.15
N GLU A 323 -20.47 -13.85 6.21
CA GLU A 323 -19.46 -14.88 6.48
C GLU A 323 -18.13 -14.53 5.80
N GLU A 324 -17.04 -14.48 6.57
CA GLU A 324 -15.68 -14.24 6.05
C GLU A 324 -15.30 -15.32 5.02
N GLY A 325 -14.74 -14.91 3.89
CA GLY A 325 -14.14 -15.83 2.91
C GLY A 325 -15.11 -16.72 2.11
N LYS A 326 -16.41 -16.70 2.42
CA LYS A 326 -17.45 -17.53 1.76
C LYS A 326 -17.40 -17.48 0.24
N PHE A 327 -17.12 -16.30 -0.32
CA PHE A 327 -16.99 -16.09 -1.76
C PHE A 327 -15.84 -16.89 -2.38
N TYR A 328 -14.74 -17.10 -1.65
CA TYR A 328 -13.47 -17.62 -2.18
C TYR A 328 -13.26 -19.13 -1.94
N VAL A 329 -13.91 -19.70 -0.92
CA VAL A 329 -13.69 -21.11 -0.52
C VAL A 329 -14.60 -22.10 -1.24
N TRP A 330 -14.17 -23.38 -1.28
CA TRP A 330 -14.85 -24.42 -2.05
C TRP A 330 -15.04 -25.71 -1.26
N SER A 331 -16.16 -26.40 -1.49
CA SER A 331 -16.26 -27.81 -1.09
C SER A 331 -15.74 -28.72 -2.22
N LYS A 332 -15.16 -29.87 -1.87
CA LYS A 332 -14.72 -30.84 -2.88
C LYS A 332 -15.86 -31.35 -3.75
N GLY A 333 -17.05 -31.54 -3.17
CA GLY A 333 -18.26 -31.95 -3.90
C GLY A 333 -18.71 -30.92 -4.94
N GLU A 334 -18.60 -29.62 -4.63
CA GLU A 334 -18.87 -28.54 -5.57
C GLU A 334 -17.87 -28.53 -6.73
N ILE A 335 -16.58 -28.66 -6.45
CA ILE A 335 -15.53 -28.74 -7.47
C ILE A 335 -15.79 -29.93 -8.40
N LYS A 336 -16.11 -31.11 -7.85
CA LYS A 336 -16.46 -32.31 -8.66
C LYS A 336 -17.65 -32.07 -9.57
N LYS A 337 -18.70 -31.41 -9.06
CA LYS A 337 -19.89 -31.09 -9.85
C LYS A 337 -19.59 -30.13 -11.02
N ILE A 338 -18.70 -29.17 -10.82
CA ILE A 338 -18.36 -28.16 -11.84
C ILE A 338 -17.37 -28.72 -12.87
N LEU A 339 -16.34 -29.45 -12.42
CA LEU A 339 -15.22 -29.86 -13.26
C LEU A 339 -15.41 -31.22 -13.93
N GLY A 340 -16.27 -32.09 -13.39
CA GLY A 340 -16.47 -33.44 -13.92
C GLY A 340 -15.17 -34.25 -13.89
N GLU A 341 -14.78 -34.82 -15.03
CA GLU A 341 -13.63 -35.73 -15.14
C GLU A 341 -12.28 -35.10 -14.76
N ASP A 342 -12.13 -33.78 -14.93
CA ASP A 342 -10.89 -33.08 -14.60
C ASP A 342 -10.76 -32.79 -13.08
N SER A 343 -11.78 -33.11 -12.28
CA SER A 343 -11.82 -32.74 -10.86
C SER A 343 -10.71 -33.36 -10.03
N ASP A 344 -10.34 -34.61 -10.29
CA ASP A 344 -9.35 -35.31 -9.46
C ASP A 344 -7.94 -34.75 -9.68
N LEU A 345 -7.61 -34.41 -10.93
CA LEU A 345 -6.37 -33.72 -11.29
C LEU A 345 -6.29 -32.33 -10.64
N PHE A 346 -7.39 -31.57 -10.71
CA PHE A 346 -7.49 -30.26 -10.07
C PHE A 346 -7.37 -30.35 -8.54
N CYS A 347 -8.09 -31.29 -7.92
CA CYS A 347 -8.07 -31.48 -6.48
C CYS A 347 -6.68 -31.86 -5.97
N LEU A 348 -5.95 -32.70 -6.71
CA LEU A 348 -4.58 -33.04 -6.32
C LEU A 348 -3.66 -31.81 -6.41
N TYR A 349 -3.75 -31.04 -7.49
CA TYR A 349 -2.90 -29.87 -7.69
C TYR A 349 -3.12 -28.79 -6.62
N TYR A 350 -4.37 -28.54 -6.24
CA TYR A 350 -4.74 -27.50 -5.27
C TYR A 350 -4.94 -28.00 -3.82
N ASP A 351 -4.48 -29.22 -3.51
CA ASP A 351 -4.56 -29.82 -2.17
C ASP A 351 -5.98 -29.83 -1.58
N VAL A 352 -6.98 -30.14 -2.41
CA VAL A 352 -8.40 -30.15 -2.03
C VAL A 352 -8.75 -31.47 -1.34
N THR A 353 -9.23 -31.37 -0.10
CA THR A 353 -9.62 -32.52 0.73
C THR A 353 -11.13 -32.55 0.98
N ASP A 354 -11.66 -33.72 1.38
CA ASP A 354 -13.08 -33.87 1.72
C ASP A 354 -13.46 -33.13 3.01
N GLY A 355 -12.54 -33.02 3.98
CA GLY A 355 -12.74 -32.30 5.23
C GLY A 355 -12.44 -30.80 5.18
N GLY A 356 -11.85 -30.31 4.09
CA GLY A 356 -11.38 -28.94 3.98
C GLY A 356 -10.07 -28.69 4.73
N ASN A 357 -9.47 -27.53 4.47
CA ASN A 357 -8.31 -27.02 5.20
C ASN A 357 -8.66 -25.78 6.06
N TRP A 358 -9.90 -25.30 6.00
CA TRP A 358 -10.42 -24.19 6.79
C TRP A 358 -11.95 -24.29 6.92
N GLU A 359 -12.45 -24.38 8.15
CA GLU A 359 -13.89 -24.38 8.47
C GLU A 359 -14.76 -25.35 7.65
N GLY A 360 -14.25 -26.55 7.36
CA GLY A 360 -14.96 -27.56 6.56
C GLY A 360 -14.98 -27.28 5.05
N LYS A 361 -14.26 -26.24 4.60
CA LYS A 361 -14.07 -25.85 3.19
C LYS A 361 -12.59 -25.82 2.82
N ASN A 362 -12.32 -25.69 1.53
CA ASN A 362 -10.97 -25.64 0.99
C ASN A 362 -10.67 -24.23 0.52
N ILE A 363 -9.63 -23.64 1.10
CA ILE A 363 -8.84 -22.57 0.51
C ILE A 363 -7.89 -23.21 -0.47
N LEU A 364 -7.96 -22.80 -1.74
CA LEU A 364 -7.09 -23.36 -2.77
C LEU A 364 -5.66 -22.86 -2.53
N CYS A 365 -4.71 -23.79 -2.51
CA CYS A 365 -3.28 -23.51 -2.41
C CYS A 365 -2.50 -24.51 -3.25
N ASN A 366 -1.29 -24.16 -3.67
CA ASN A 366 -0.50 -24.97 -4.60
C ASN A 366 0.80 -25.43 -3.94
N ASN A 367 0.73 -26.55 -3.22
CA ASN A 367 1.89 -27.14 -2.56
C ASN A 367 2.59 -28.23 -3.39
N ILE A 368 1.99 -28.66 -4.52
CA ILE A 368 2.48 -29.79 -5.34
C ILE A 368 2.94 -29.30 -6.71
N ASN A 369 4.11 -29.75 -7.16
CA ASN A 369 4.60 -29.38 -8.49
C ASN A 369 3.72 -30.01 -9.59
N LEU A 370 3.47 -29.24 -10.65
CA LEU A 370 2.62 -29.65 -11.76
C LEU A 370 3.14 -30.92 -12.45
N SER A 371 4.47 -31.05 -12.59
CA SER A 371 5.11 -32.25 -13.13
C SER A 371 4.80 -33.52 -12.34
N THR A 372 4.74 -33.45 -11.00
CA THR A 372 4.32 -34.57 -10.15
C THR A 372 2.85 -34.94 -10.38
N VAL A 373 1.98 -33.93 -10.51
CA VAL A 373 0.56 -34.16 -10.81
C VAL A 373 0.40 -34.78 -12.20
N ALA A 374 1.05 -34.22 -13.22
CA ALA A 374 1.02 -34.72 -14.59
C ALA A 374 1.44 -36.20 -14.66
N PHE A 375 2.53 -36.56 -13.97
CA PHE A 375 3.00 -37.95 -13.88
C PHE A 375 1.96 -38.89 -13.27
N ASN A 376 1.31 -38.50 -12.16
CA ASN A 376 0.29 -39.32 -11.50
C ASN A 376 -0.93 -39.61 -12.39
N PHE A 377 -1.24 -38.73 -13.34
CA PHE A 377 -2.35 -38.89 -14.28
C PHE A 377 -1.90 -39.38 -15.67
N GLY A 378 -0.61 -39.70 -15.86
CA GLY A 378 -0.09 -40.15 -17.15
C GLY A 378 -0.16 -39.09 -18.27
N LEU A 379 -0.08 -37.80 -17.91
CA LEU A 379 -0.15 -36.66 -18.82
C LEU A 379 1.22 -36.01 -18.99
N SER A 380 1.40 -35.26 -20.08
CA SER A 380 2.50 -34.29 -20.16
C SER A 380 2.21 -33.09 -19.27
N GLU A 381 3.26 -32.37 -18.87
CA GLU A 381 3.12 -31.16 -18.04
C GLU A 381 2.31 -30.07 -18.76
N ASP A 382 2.49 -29.91 -20.08
CA ASP A 382 1.73 -28.95 -20.89
C ASP A 382 0.22 -29.28 -20.90
N VAL A 383 -0.14 -30.55 -21.11
CA VAL A 383 -1.56 -30.97 -21.10
C VAL A 383 -2.17 -30.81 -19.71
N ALA A 384 -1.41 -31.12 -18.65
CA ALA A 384 -1.86 -30.87 -17.29
C ALA A 384 -2.08 -29.37 -17.03
N LYS A 385 -1.17 -28.51 -17.52
CA LYS A 385 -1.29 -27.05 -17.42
C LYS A 385 -2.55 -26.53 -18.11
N GLU A 386 -2.83 -26.99 -19.34
CA GLU A 386 -4.02 -26.63 -20.09
C GLU A 386 -5.30 -27.03 -19.36
N LYS A 387 -5.34 -28.26 -18.82
CA LYS A 387 -6.47 -28.75 -18.02
C LYS A 387 -6.69 -27.93 -16.75
N ILE A 388 -5.65 -27.66 -15.98
CA ILE A 388 -5.74 -26.80 -14.79
C ILE A 388 -6.25 -25.41 -15.16
N THR A 389 -5.74 -24.82 -16.24
CA THR A 389 -6.17 -23.49 -16.71
C THR A 389 -7.66 -23.49 -17.08
N SER A 390 -8.12 -24.50 -17.82
CA SER A 390 -9.54 -24.65 -18.16
C SER A 390 -10.42 -24.84 -16.91
N CYS A 391 -9.95 -25.63 -15.94
CA CYS A 391 -10.65 -25.82 -14.67
C CYS A 391 -10.78 -24.52 -13.89
N SER A 392 -9.69 -23.75 -13.77
CA SER A 392 -9.71 -22.46 -13.08
C SER A 392 -10.67 -21.48 -13.75
N GLN A 393 -10.75 -21.47 -15.09
CA GLN A 393 -11.73 -20.65 -15.82
C GLN A 393 -13.17 -21.06 -15.50
N LYS A 394 -13.50 -22.36 -15.52
CA LYS A 394 -14.85 -22.86 -15.15
C LYS A 394 -15.22 -22.51 -13.72
N LEU A 395 -14.27 -22.61 -12.78
CA LEU A 395 -14.49 -22.22 -11.39
C LEU A 395 -14.66 -20.70 -11.24
N LEU A 396 -13.92 -19.89 -11.99
CA LEU A 396 -14.10 -18.44 -12.01
C LEU A 396 -15.51 -18.06 -12.51
N GLU A 397 -15.97 -18.69 -13.59
CA GLU A 397 -17.34 -18.51 -14.13
C GLU A 397 -18.44 -18.97 -13.16
N ALA A 398 -18.16 -20.01 -12.36
CA ALA A 398 -19.08 -20.44 -11.31
C ALA A 398 -19.07 -19.46 -10.13
N ARG A 399 -17.89 -18.98 -9.72
CA ARG A 399 -17.71 -18.03 -8.61
C ARG A 399 -18.32 -16.68 -8.92
N SER A 400 -18.26 -16.21 -10.16
CA SER A 400 -18.85 -14.92 -10.58
C SER A 400 -20.37 -14.86 -10.45
N LYS A 401 -21.04 -15.99 -10.17
CA LYS A 401 -22.48 -16.08 -9.90
C LYS A 401 -22.82 -16.07 -8.40
N ARG A 402 -21.82 -16.12 -7.52
CA ARG A 402 -22.00 -16.00 -6.07
C ARG A 402 -22.25 -14.53 -5.68
N VAL A 403 -22.77 -14.32 -4.48
CA VAL A 403 -22.84 -12.97 -3.89
C VAL A 403 -21.42 -12.46 -3.68
N ILE A 404 -21.08 -11.36 -4.34
CA ILE A 404 -19.75 -10.75 -4.23
C ILE A 404 -19.57 -10.10 -2.85
N PRO A 405 -18.34 -10.06 -2.30
CA PRO A 405 -18.05 -9.26 -1.12
C PRO A 405 -18.37 -7.78 -1.34
N GLY A 406 -18.60 -7.04 -0.26
CA GLY A 406 -18.83 -5.60 -0.32
C GLY A 406 -17.67 -4.88 -1.02
N LEU A 407 -17.99 -3.97 -1.95
CA LEU A 407 -16.99 -3.17 -2.65
C LEU A 407 -16.91 -1.77 -2.01
N ASP A 408 -15.74 -1.39 -1.53
CA ASP A 408 -15.41 0.00 -1.26
C ASP A 408 -15.00 0.67 -2.58
N ASP A 409 -16.00 1.25 -3.25
CA ASP A 409 -15.90 1.93 -4.53
C ASP A 409 -15.34 3.37 -4.44
N LYS A 410 -14.84 3.78 -3.26
CA LYS A 410 -14.11 5.04 -3.12
C LYS A 410 -12.80 4.95 -3.92
N VAL A 411 -12.41 6.03 -4.56
CA VAL A 411 -11.10 6.18 -5.21
C VAL A 411 -10.22 7.06 -4.31
N LEU A 412 -9.02 6.58 -4.01
CA LEU A 412 -8.01 7.28 -3.21
C LEU A 412 -6.80 7.63 -4.08
N THR A 413 -6.39 8.90 -4.10
CA THR A 413 -5.27 9.38 -4.92
C THR A 413 -3.98 8.60 -4.65
N SER A 414 -3.60 8.43 -3.37
CA SER A 414 -2.41 7.65 -2.99
C SER A 414 -2.44 6.22 -3.51
N TRP A 415 -3.52 5.46 -3.30
CA TRP A 415 -3.57 4.05 -3.70
C TRP A 415 -3.63 3.87 -5.22
N ASN A 416 -4.31 4.79 -5.90
CA ASN A 416 -4.35 4.82 -7.36
C ASN A 416 -2.98 5.14 -7.95
N ALA A 417 -2.22 6.05 -7.32
CA ALA A 417 -0.84 6.32 -7.71
C ALA A 417 0.06 5.10 -7.56
N LEU A 418 -0.05 4.33 -6.47
CA LEU A 418 0.68 3.06 -6.34
C LEU A 418 0.29 2.09 -7.47
N MET A 419 -0.99 2.02 -7.82
CA MET A 419 -1.48 1.14 -8.89
C MET A 419 -0.98 1.58 -10.27
N ILE A 420 -0.87 2.88 -10.54
CA ILE A 420 -0.23 3.43 -11.74
C ILE A 420 1.22 2.93 -11.84
N THR A 421 2.00 3.01 -10.74
CA THR A 421 3.36 2.45 -10.70
C THR A 421 3.35 0.94 -11.01
N ALA A 422 2.45 0.17 -10.41
CA ALA A 422 2.35 -1.27 -10.64
C ALA A 422 2.08 -1.62 -12.12
N PHE A 423 1.15 -0.92 -12.76
CA PHE A 423 0.87 -1.07 -14.18
C PHE A 423 2.03 -0.61 -15.06
N ALA A 424 2.72 0.47 -14.72
CA ALA A 424 3.91 0.92 -15.45
C ALA A 424 5.05 -0.11 -15.40
N LYS A 425 5.31 -0.71 -14.23
CA LYS A 425 6.29 -1.81 -14.09
C LYS A 425 5.81 -3.08 -14.80
N GLY A 426 4.52 -3.39 -14.74
CA GLY A 426 3.90 -4.49 -15.47
C GLY A 426 4.06 -4.35 -16.98
N TYR A 427 3.78 -3.17 -17.53
CA TYR A 427 4.00 -2.85 -18.94
C TYR A 427 5.47 -3.02 -19.33
N ARG A 428 6.41 -2.53 -18.51
CA ARG A 428 7.85 -2.65 -18.78
C ARG A 428 8.27 -4.10 -19.02
N VAL A 429 7.84 -5.05 -18.20
CA VAL A 429 8.29 -6.45 -18.31
C VAL A 429 7.47 -7.31 -19.27
N THR A 430 6.24 -6.90 -19.61
CA THR A 430 5.31 -7.68 -20.48
C THR A 430 5.08 -7.09 -21.87
N LYS A 431 5.29 -5.78 -22.04
CA LYS A 431 4.81 -4.96 -23.17
C LYS A 431 3.29 -5.06 -23.43
N ASN A 432 2.50 -5.48 -22.44
CA ASN A 432 1.04 -5.54 -22.57
C ASN A 432 0.43 -4.14 -22.49
N LYS A 433 -0.01 -3.62 -23.65
CA LYS A 433 -0.53 -2.25 -23.79
C LYS A 433 -1.71 -1.93 -22.88
N ARG A 434 -2.53 -2.93 -22.49
CA ARG A 434 -3.64 -2.75 -21.54
C ARG A 434 -3.16 -2.15 -20.21
N TYR A 435 -1.95 -2.49 -19.78
CA TYR A 435 -1.37 -1.96 -18.54
C TYR A 435 -0.98 -0.48 -18.67
N LEU A 436 -0.35 -0.08 -19.78
CA LEU A 436 -0.04 1.33 -20.03
C LEU A 436 -1.32 2.17 -20.20
N GLU A 437 -2.32 1.64 -20.88
CA GLU A 437 -3.63 2.29 -21.04
C GLU A 437 -4.32 2.49 -19.68
N ALA A 438 -4.32 1.47 -18.81
CA ALA A 438 -4.88 1.60 -17.47
C ALA A 438 -4.16 2.65 -16.62
N ALA A 439 -2.82 2.66 -16.64
CA ALA A 439 -2.02 3.67 -15.94
C ALA A 439 -2.33 5.09 -16.43
N THR A 440 -2.37 5.31 -17.74
CA THR A 440 -2.61 6.63 -18.33
C THR A 440 -4.06 7.10 -18.18
N ASN A 441 -5.04 6.20 -18.25
CA ASN A 441 -6.45 6.52 -17.96
C ASN A 441 -6.63 6.94 -16.50
N CYS A 442 -5.95 6.26 -15.56
CA CYS A 442 -6.01 6.65 -14.15
C CYS A 442 -5.34 8.00 -13.87
N ILE A 443 -4.24 8.33 -14.56
CA ILE A 443 -3.63 9.67 -14.48
C ILE A 443 -4.63 10.72 -14.95
N LEU A 444 -5.25 10.52 -16.12
CA LEU A 444 -6.26 11.44 -16.65
C LEU A 444 -7.46 11.59 -15.70
N PHE A 445 -7.90 10.50 -15.07
CA PHE A 445 -8.94 10.53 -14.05
C PHE A 445 -8.54 11.42 -12.86
N ILE A 446 -7.33 11.23 -12.32
CA ILE A 446 -6.84 12.05 -11.20
C ILE A 446 -6.74 13.52 -11.61
N GLU A 447 -6.20 13.83 -12.79
CA GLU A 447 -6.10 15.21 -13.29
C GLU A 447 -7.47 15.88 -13.43
N ASN A 448 -8.48 15.15 -13.94
CA ASN A 448 -9.81 15.70 -14.19
C ASN A 448 -10.68 15.86 -12.94
N HIS A 449 -10.55 14.94 -11.98
CA HIS A 449 -11.49 14.83 -10.85
C HIS A 449 -10.87 15.15 -9.50
N LEU A 450 -9.55 14.92 -9.33
CA LEU A 450 -8.86 15.00 -8.05
C LEU A 450 -7.80 16.10 -8.02
N PHE A 451 -7.41 16.69 -9.15
CA PHE A 451 -6.47 17.83 -9.19
C PHE A 451 -7.20 19.14 -9.49
N LEU A 452 -7.75 19.78 -8.45
CA LEU A 452 -8.60 20.96 -8.57
C LEU A 452 -7.90 22.19 -7.97
N LYS A 453 -7.95 23.33 -8.67
CA LYS A 453 -7.36 24.60 -8.20
C LYS A 453 -5.90 24.46 -7.74
N GLU A 454 -5.12 23.67 -8.50
CA GLU A 454 -3.72 23.34 -8.23
C GLU A 454 -3.45 22.55 -6.93
N LYS A 455 -4.48 21.94 -6.34
CA LYS A 455 -4.37 21.04 -5.19
C LYS A 455 -4.86 19.65 -5.56
N LEU A 456 -4.14 18.63 -5.10
CA LEU A 456 -4.68 17.27 -5.08
C LEU A 456 -5.70 17.15 -3.95
N LEU A 457 -6.79 16.49 -4.26
CA LEU A 457 -7.76 15.97 -3.31
C LEU A 457 -7.48 14.50 -3.08
N ARG A 458 -7.89 14.00 -1.92
CA ARG A 458 -7.61 12.62 -1.52
C ARG A 458 -8.64 11.63 -2.06
N THR A 459 -9.91 11.98 -1.93
CA THR A 459 -11.01 11.01 -2.08
C THR A 459 -11.94 11.42 -3.21
N TYR A 460 -12.40 10.46 -3.98
CA TYR A 460 -13.48 10.62 -4.95
C TYR A 460 -14.49 9.49 -4.83
N LYS A 461 -15.77 9.85 -4.79
CA LYS A 461 -16.88 8.89 -4.86
C LYS A 461 -18.14 9.56 -5.40
N ASN A 462 -18.84 8.88 -6.32
CA ASN A 462 -20.12 9.33 -6.88
C ASN A 462 -20.10 10.78 -7.38
N GLY A 463 -19.09 11.17 -8.16
CA GLY A 463 -18.94 12.53 -8.70
C GLY A 463 -18.46 13.57 -7.69
N THR A 464 -18.21 13.18 -6.44
CA THR A 464 -17.80 14.10 -5.37
C THR A 464 -16.33 13.84 -5.02
N ALA A 465 -15.48 14.84 -5.28
CA ALA A 465 -14.12 14.89 -4.78
C ALA A 465 -14.08 15.70 -3.48
N LYS A 466 -13.46 15.17 -2.42
CA LYS A 466 -13.35 15.87 -1.13
C LYS A 466 -12.02 15.55 -0.43
N ILE A 467 -11.73 16.38 0.58
CA ILE A 467 -10.57 16.34 1.46
C ILE A 467 -9.27 16.70 0.74
N ASP A 468 -8.54 17.68 1.28
CA ASP A 468 -7.23 18.08 0.77
C ASP A 468 -6.26 16.88 0.83
N GLY A 469 -5.45 16.71 -0.22
CA GLY A 469 -4.47 15.61 -0.30
C GLY A 469 -3.43 15.68 0.82
N TYR A 470 -3.01 14.51 1.29
CA TYR A 470 -1.93 14.34 2.25
C TYR A 470 -0.60 14.09 1.54
N LEU A 471 0.50 14.08 2.30
CA LEU A 471 1.85 13.83 1.81
C LEU A 471 1.93 12.62 0.86
N GLU A 472 1.27 11.51 1.22
CA GLU A 472 1.25 10.29 0.39
C GLU A 472 0.57 10.49 -0.97
N ASP A 473 -0.51 11.28 -1.04
CA ASP A 473 -1.23 11.54 -2.29
C ASP A 473 -0.32 12.27 -3.29
N TYR A 474 0.43 13.27 -2.83
CA TYR A 474 1.40 14.00 -3.65
C TYR A 474 2.64 13.18 -3.96
N ALA A 475 3.25 12.55 -2.95
CA ALA A 475 4.51 11.82 -3.11
C ALA A 475 4.36 10.61 -4.03
N TYR A 476 3.29 9.83 -3.84
CA TYR A 476 3.07 8.64 -4.64
C TYR A 476 2.70 9.02 -6.07
N PHE A 477 1.85 10.04 -6.26
CA PHE A 477 1.44 10.46 -7.59
C PHE A 477 2.60 11.05 -8.38
N ALA A 478 3.44 11.89 -7.75
CA ALA A 478 4.67 12.36 -8.37
C ALA A 478 5.61 11.21 -8.77
N ASN A 479 5.79 10.20 -7.90
CA ASN A 479 6.58 9.01 -8.24
C ASN A 479 6.00 8.23 -9.43
N ALA A 480 4.68 8.02 -9.44
CA ALA A 480 3.97 7.27 -10.46
C ALA A 480 4.02 7.97 -11.83
N LEU A 481 3.94 9.31 -11.85
CA LEU A 481 4.14 10.12 -13.04
C LEU A 481 5.55 9.93 -13.62
N ILE A 482 6.59 9.85 -12.78
CA ILE A 482 7.94 9.53 -13.24
C ILE A 482 8.00 8.09 -13.79
N ASP A 483 7.34 7.12 -13.16
CA ASP A 483 7.30 5.74 -13.67
C ASP A 483 6.64 5.64 -15.05
N VAL A 484 5.57 6.41 -15.31
CA VAL A 484 4.93 6.49 -16.63
C VAL A 484 5.77 7.30 -17.61
N PHE A 485 6.42 8.38 -17.17
CA PHE A 485 7.37 9.14 -17.99
C PHE A 485 8.50 8.24 -18.53
N GLU A 486 9.09 7.41 -17.66
CA GLU A 486 10.17 6.49 -18.01
C GLU A 486 9.84 5.55 -19.19
N ILE A 487 8.59 5.12 -19.32
CA ILE A 487 8.15 4.18 -20.37
C ILE A 487 7.43 4.86 -21.56
N SER A 488 7.05 6.13 -21.43
CA SER A 488 6.31 6.86 -22.47
C SER A 488 7.09 7.98 -23.13
N GLY A 489 8.08 8.55 -22.43
CA GLY A 489 8.87 9.71 -22.86
C GLY A 489 8.06 11.01 -23.01
N ASP A 490 6.83 11.08 -22.48
CA ASP A 490 5.96 12.26 -22.60
C ASP A 490 6.26 13.28 -21.50
N SER A 491 6.76 14.47 -21.87
CA SER A 491 7.26 15.48 -20.93
C SER A 491 6.21 15.97 -19.93
N LYS A 492 4.92 15.92 -20.29
CA LYS A 492 3.83 16.39 -19.41
C LYS A 492 3.83 15.67 -18.06
N TYR A 493 4.20 14.39 -18.03
CA TYR A 493 4.23 13.61 -16.79
C TYR A 493 5.40 14.04 -15.90
N LEU A 494 6.58 14.30 -16.50
CA LEU A 494 7.73 14.82 -15.76
C LEU A 494 7.46 16.24 -15.24
N GLU A 495 6.87 17.11 -16.06
CA GLU A 495 6.51 18.48 -15.70
C GLU A 495 5.53 18.50 -14.52
N LEU A 496 4.50 17.65 -14.54
CA LEU A 496 3.56 17.52 -13.43
C LEU A 496 4.24 16.95 -12.17
N ALA A 497 5.12 15.95 -12.31
CA ALA A 497 5.88 15.41 -11.18
C ALA A 497 6.76 16.48 -10.52
N ILE A 498 7.41 17.35 -11.31
CA ILE A 498 8.19 18.50 -10.82
C ILE A 498 7.29 19.49 -10.09
N LYS A 499 6.11 19.81 -10.65
CA LYS A 499 5.13 20.71 -10.00
C LYS A 499 4.73 20.19 -8.62
N LEU A 500 4.38 18.90 -8.52
CA LEU A 500 4.00 18.27 -7.25
C LEU A 500 5.18 18.18 -6.28
N GLY A 501 6.39 17.88 -6.77
CA GLY A 501 7.61 17.87 -5.97
C GLY A 501 7.90 19.25 -5.35
N ASN A 502 7.73 20.32 -6.11
CA ASN A 502 7.85 21.69 -5.60
C ASN A 502 6.80 22.01 -4.54
N HIS A 503 5.54 21.61 -4.79
CA HIS A 503 4.45 21.81 -3.84
C HIS A 503 4.71 21.12 -2.50
N LEU A 504 5.27 19.90 -2.51
CA LEU A 504 5.71 19.20 -1.30
C LEU A 504 6.75 20.02 -0.53
N VAL A 505 7.81 20.48 -1.21
CA VAL A 505 8.88 21.26 -0.59
C VAL A 505 8.35 22.57 0.00
N GLU A 506 7.39 23.22 -0.65
CA GLU A 506 6.83 24.49 -0.20
C GLU A 506 5.88 24.34 0.99
N HIS A 507 4.92 23.40 0.93
CA HIS A 507 3.80 23.36 1.88
C HIS A 507 3.89 22.29 2.96
N PHE A 508 4.72 21.26 2.77
CA PHE A 508 4.79 20.11 3.67
C PHE A 508 6.12 20.04 4.43
N TRP A 509 7.17 20.71 3.97
CA TRP A 509 8.52 20.55 4.51
C TRP A 509 8.67 21.13 5.93
N ASP A 510 9.23 20.34 6.85
CA ASP A 510 9.64 20.78 8.18
C ASP A 510 11.16 20.92 8.26
N GLU A 511 11.65 22.16 8.17
CA GLU A 511 13.08 22.45 8.28
C GLU A 511 13.64 22.10 9.67
N LYS A 512 12.84 22.02 10.74
CA LYS A 512 13.33 21.70 12.09
C LYS A 512 13.75 20.23 12.19
N ASN A 513 12.88 19.33 11.75
CA ASN A 513 13.11 17.89 11.87
C ASN A 513 13.49 17.23 10.54
N LYS A 514 13.76 17.98 9.47
CA LYS A 514 14.28 17.44 8.20
C LYS A 514 13.39 16.35 7.59
N SER A 515 12.08 16.53 7.68
CA SER A 515 11.08 15.61 7.13
C SER A 515 9.83 16.39 6.71
N PHE A 516 8.94 15.77 5.95
CA PHE A 516 7.63 16.32 5.62
C PHE A 516 6.60 16.04 6.71
N PHE A 517 5.69 16.99 6.94
CA PHE A 517 4.42 16.77 7.62
C PHE A 517 3.48 15.94 6.73
N MET A 518 2.49 15.26 7.33
CA MET A 518 1.44 14.57 6.56
C MET A 518 0.48 15.54 5.86
N THR A 519 0.30 16.74 6.43
CA THR A 519 -0.62 17.76 5.93
C THR A 519 0.13 18.96 5.37
N SER A 520 -0.49 19.69 4.44
CA SER A 520 -0.01 21.01 4.02
C SER A 520 -0.15 22.04 5.15
N ASP A 521 0.52 23.17 5.01
CA ASP A 521 0.39 24.33 5.90
C ASP A 521 -0.99 25.02 5.87
N SER A 522 -1.82 24.70 4.86
CA SER A 522 -3.18 25.22 4.69
C SER A 522 -4.28 24.20 5.04
N HIS A 523 -3.91 23.01 5.53
CA HIS A 523 -4.85 21.99 6.00
C HIS A 523 -5.49 22.39 7.36
N GLU A 524 -6.59 21.71 7.73
CA GLU A 524 -7.17 21.79 9.08
C GLU A 524 -6.09 21.65 10.18
N SER A 525 -6.18 22.51 11.19
CA SER A 525 -5.29 22.46 12.35
C SER A 525 -5.80 21.47 13.40
N LEU A 526 -5.04 20.41 13.63
CA LEU A 526 -5.26 19.41 14.68
C LEU A 526 -4.35 19.68 15.89
N ILE A 527 -4.48 18.86 16.95
CA ILE A 527 -3.70 18.99 18.19
C ILE A 527 -2.17 18.93 17.96
N ILE A 528 -1.73 18.24 16.91
CA ILE A 528 -0.37 18.23 16.37
C ILE A 528 -0.44 18.09 14.84
N ARG A 529 0.63 18.45 14.11
CA ARG A 529 0.76 18.13 12.68
C ARG A 529 1.57 16.84 12.54
N PRO A 530 0.93 15.70 12.22
CA PRO A 530 1.59 14.41 12.27
C PRO A 530 2.59 14.23 11.13
N LYS A 531 3.43 13.21 11.28
CA LYS A 531 4.45 12.79 10.32
C LYS A 531 4.36 11.28 10.08
N SER A 532 4.35 10.92 8.79
CA SER A 532 4.43 9.55 8.31
C SER A 532 5.89 9.24 7.96
N ASN A 533 6.63 8.66 8.91
CA ASN A 533 8.05 8.31 8.76
C ASN A 533 8.29 6.80 8.70
N TYR A 534 7.35 5.99 9.16
CA TYR A 534 7.47 4.54 9.25
C TYR A 534 6.61 3.86 8.19
N ASP A 535 7.17 2.85 7.54
CA ASP A 535 6.42 1.93 6.71
C ASP A 535 5.50 1.08 7.59
N LEU A 536 4.25 0.94 7.15
CA LEU A 536 3.26 0.00 7.70
C LEU A 536 2.84 -0.93 6.56
N SER A 537 1.53 -1.18 6.40
CA SER A 537 0.99 -1.81 5.18
C SER A 537 1.23 -0.95 3.93
N LEU A 538 1.44 0.36 4.11
CA LEU A 538 1.81 1.32 3.07
C LEU A 538 3.22 1.86 3.33
N PRO A 539 3.99 2.18 2.28
CA PRO A 539 5.24 2.91 2.43
C PRO A 539 5.03 4.26 3.13
N SER A 540 5.97 4.70 3.93
CA SER A 540 5.93 6.04 4.53
C SER A 540 5.87 7.12 3.45
N GLY A 541 5.00 8.12 3.65
CA GLY A 541 4.92 9.27 2.75
C GLY A 541 6.26 10.01 2.63
N ASN A 542 7.03 10.06 3.73
CA ASN A 542 8.38 10.62 3.72
C ASN A 542 9.36 9.78 2.90
N SER A 543 9.28 8.46 2.99
CA SER A 543 10.17 7.55 2.27
C SER A 543 9.94 7.62 0.76
N VAL A 544 8.68 7.67 0.32
CA VAL A 544 8.37 7.84 -1.12
C VAL A 544 8.67 9.25 -1.61
N ALA A 545 8.43 10.29 -0.79
CA ALA A 545 8.83 11.65 -1.14
C ALA A 545 10.36 11.73 -1.31
N CYS A 546 11.12 11.15 -0.39
CA CYS A 546 12.58 11.07 -0.48
C CYS A 546 13.04 10.43 -1.80
N PHE A 547 12.48 9.27 -2.14
CA PHE A 547 12.78 8.57 -3.40
C PHE A 547 12.43 9.42 -4.63
N THR A 548 11.27 10.07 -4.60
CA THR A 548 10.81 10.96 -5.66
C THR A 548 11.75 12.15 -5.86
N MET A 549 12.17 12.81 -4.77
CA MET A 549 13.11 13.92 -4.85
C MET A 549 14.47 13.48 -5.41
N LEU A 550 14.96 12.29 -5.04
CA LEU A 550 16.19 11.75 -5.63
C LEU A 550 16.04 11.54 -7.14
N ARG A 551 14.93 10.97 -7.60
CA ARG A 551 14.65 10.79 -9.05
C ARG A 551 14.52 12.12 -9.78
N LEU A 552 13.79 13.08 -9.21
CA LEU A 552 13.65 14.41 -9.78
C LEU A 552 15.01 15.11 -9.89
N TYR A 553 15.89 14.99 -8.89
CA TYR A 553 17.25 15.51 -8.98
C TYR A 553 18.00 14.93 -10.17
N HIS A 554 18.00 13.61 -10.37
CA HIS A 554 18.70 13.00 -11.50
C HIS A 554 18.12 13.41 -12.86
N LEU A 555 16.80 13.56 -12.95
CA LEU A 555 16.14 13.98 -14.19
C LEU A 555 16.32 15.47 -14.51
N THR A 556 16.38 16.34 -13.50
CA THR A 556 16.33 17.81 -13.67
C THR A 556 17.61 18.55 -13.32
N GLN A 557 18.45 17.95 -12.48
CA GLN A 557 19.64 18.54 -11.84
C GLN A 557 19.35 19.73 -10.92
N GLU A 558 18.10 19.90 -10.46
CA GLU A 558 17.74 20.88 -9.45
C GLU A 558 18.21 20.44 -8.05
N ARG A 559 19.28 21.09 -7.55
CA ARG A 559 19.95 20.73 -6.29
C ARG A 559 19.05 20.65 -5.07
N LYS A 560 17.99 21.47 -5.02
CA LYS A 560 17.03 21.48 -3.90
C LYS A 560 16.45 20.09 -3.63
N PHE A 561 16.19 19.30 -4.67
CA PHE A 561 15.62 17.96 -4.52
C PHE A 561 16.63 16.99 -3.88
N LEU A 562 17.90 17.07 -4.29
CA LEU A 562 18.97 16.29 -3.65
C LEU A 562 19.15 16.68 -2.19
N GLU A 563 19.17 17.97 -1.87
CA GLU A 563 19.33 18.46 -0.50
C GLU A 563 18.20 17.95 0.42
N ILE A 564 16.95 18.01 -0.04
CA ILE A 564 15.79 17.48 0.68
C ILE A 564 15.90 15.97 0.87
N SER A 565 16.18 15.22 -0.21
CA SER A 565 16.33 13.76 -0.14
C SER A 565 17.43 13.35 0.84
N THR A 566 18.60 13.99 0.79
CA THR A 566 19.72 13.70 1.68
C THR A 566 19.39 14.02 3.13
N LYS A 567 18.77 15.17 3.39
CA LYS A 567 18.32 15.55 4.75
C LYS A 567 17.36 14.52 5.34
N ILE A 568 16.40 14.00 4.56
CA ILE A 568 15.47 12.95 5.00
C ILE A 568 16.24 11.68 5.34
N MET A 569 17.07 11.19 4.42
CA MET A 569 17.87 9.97 4.64
C MET A 569 18.74 10.09 5.88
N GLU A 570 19.53 11.15 6.01
CA GLU A 570 20.45 11.35 7.15
C GLU A 570 19.73 11.45 8.50
N SER A 571 18.52 12.03 8.51
CA SER A 571 17.70 12.16 9.73
C SER A 571 17.16 10.83 10.25
N GLN A 572 17.03 9.82 9.38
CA GLN A 572 16.37 8.54 9.69
C GLN A 572 17.29 7.33 9.51
N ALA A 573 18.51 7.49 8.99
CA ALA A 573 19.38 6.37 8.63
C ALA A 573 19.71 5.45 9.81
N GLN A 574 19.98 6.02 11.00
CA GLN A 574 20.31 5.22 12.19
C GLN A 574 19.12 4.38 12.67
N ILE A 575 17.93 4.98 12.79
CA ILE A 575 16.73 4.25 13.22
C ILE A 575 16.30 3.22 12.17
N ALA A 576 16.52 3.50 10.89
CA ALA A 576 16.29 2.55 9.80
C ALA A 576 17.26 1.35 9.84
N ALA A 577 18.51 1.56 10.28
CA ALA A 577 19.46 0.46 10.49
C ALA A 577 19.09 -0.42 11.69
N GLU A 578 18.67 0.20 12.79
CA GLU A 578 18.29 -0.48 14.03
C GLU A 578 16.94 -1.21 13.90
N ASN A 579 15.98 -0.62 13.18
CA ASN A 579 14.59 -1.12 13.07
C ASN A 579 14.13 -1.23 11.61
N PRO A 580 14.83 -1.99 10.76
CA PRO A 580 14.66 -1.97 9.29
C PRO A 580 13.28 -2.38 8.81
N PHE A 581 12.54 -3.18 9.59
CA PHE A 581 11.21 -3.63 9.23
C PHE A 581 10.23 -2.48 8.96
N GLY A 582 10.35 -1.36 9.68
CA GLY A 582 9.53 -0.16 9.50
C GLY A 582 10.13 0.88 8.55
N PHE A 583 11.21 0.56 7.83
CA PHE A 583 11.93 1.51 6.97
C PHE A 583 12.36 0.91 5.63
N GLY A 584 11.75 -0.20 5.21
CA GLY A 584 12.09 -0.89 3.96
C GLY A 584 12.21 0.06 2.77
N PHE A 585 11.23 0.93 2.54
CA PHE A 585 11.21 1.85 1.40
C PHE A 585 12.31 2.92 1.49
N LEU A 586 12.56 3.45 2.69
CA LEU A 586 13.68 4.38 2.90
C LEU A 586 15.02 3.69 2.63
N LEU A 587 15.19 2.44 3.08
CA LEU A 587 16.41 1.65 2.85
C LEU A 587 16.63 1.35 1.37
N ASN A 588 15.57 1.11 0.59
CA ASN A 588 15.65 1.04 -0.88
C ASN A 588 16.20 2.35 -1.48
N THR A 589 15.80 3.51 -0.93
CA THR A 589 16.27 4.83 -1.36
C THR A 589 17.72 5.10 -0.99
N ILE A 590 18.11 4.76 0.25
CA ILE A 590 19.51 4.86 0.72
C ILE A 590 20.42 3.96 -0.13
N TYR A 591 19.97 2.74 -0.46
CA TYR A 591 20.69 1.87 -1.39
C TYR A 591 20.93 2.56 -2.74
N MET A 592 19.88 3.11 -3.35
CA MET A 592 19.97 3.78 -4.66
C MET A 592 20.95 4.96 -4.61
N TYR A 593 20.88 5.79 -3.55
CA TYR A 593 21.82 6.89 -3.33
C TYR A 593 23.27 6.41 -3.23
N LEU A 594 23.53 5.37 -2.43
CA LEU A 594 24.89 4.84 -2.22
C LEU A 594 25.47 4.15 -3.46
N GLN A 595 24.63 3.48 -4.27
CA GLN A 595 25.07 2.85 -5.53
C GLN A 595 25.31 3.85 -6.66
N LYS A 596 24.82 5.08 -6.48
CA LYS A 596 24.82 6.18 -7.43
C LYS A 596 23.99 5.82 -8.68
N PRO A 597 22.82 6.45 -8.86
CA PRO A 597 21.89 6.05 -9.91
C PRO A 597 22.50 6.02 -11.30
N MET A 598 22.13 4.99 -12.06
CA MET A 598 22.49 4.86 -13.47
C MET A 598 21.41 5.49 -14.32
N GLU A 599 21.78 6.44 -15.16
CA GLU A 599 20.86 7.16 -16.04
C GLU A 599 20.91 6.52 -17.44
N ILE A 600 19.84 5.84 -17.83
CA ILE A 600 19.75 5.12 -19.11
C ILE A 600 18.74 5.84 -20.00
N THR A 601 19.15 6.21 -21.21
CA THR A 601 18.25 6.74 -22.23
C THR A 601 18.27 5.86 -23.46
N ILE A 602 17.09 5.39 -23.87
CA ILE A 602 16.91 4.74 -25.17
C ILE A 602 16.25 5.74 -26.11
N LEU A 603 16.93 6.05 -27.20
CA LEU A 603 16.35 6.79 -28.31
C LEU A 603 16.06 5.83 -29.45
N ASN A 604 14.80 5.81 -29.90
CA ASN A 604 14.25 4.91 -30.91
C ASN A 604 14.21 3.44 -30.46
N ASP A 605 13.04 2.80 -30.55
CA ASP A 605 12.75 1.44 -30.08
C ASP A 605 12.76 0.38 -31.21
N SER A 606 13.23 0.75 -32.42
CA SER A 606 13.31 -0.14 -33.59
C SER A 606 14.08 -1.45 -33.35
N ASN A 607 15.16 -1.42 -32.56
CA ASN A 607 15.89 -2.61 -32.14
C ASN A 607 15.27 -3.21 -30.86
N LYS A 608 14.27 -4.07 -31.07
CA LYS A 608 13.54 -4.74 -29.99
C LYS A 608 14.43 -5.59 -29.08
N GLU A 609 15.52 -6.16 -29.59
CA GLU A 609 16.40 -7.01 -28.79
C GLU A 609 17.08 -6.21 -27.66
N ILE A 610 17.57 -5.01 -27.97
CA ILE A 610 18.19 -4.11 -26.98
C ILE A 610 17.15 -3.63 -25.97
N VAL A 611 15.98 -3.19 -26.46
CA VAL A 611 14.90 -2.68 -25.61
C VAL A 611 14.42 -3.76 -24.64
N GLU A 612 14.07 -4.94 -25.15
CA GLU A 612 13.59 -6.06 -24.32
C GLU A 612 14.66 -6.52 -23.33
N TYR A 613 15.93 -6.52 -23.72
CA TYR A 613 17.02 -6.86 -22.80
C TYR A 613 17.09 -5.90 -21.61
N LEU A 614 17.06 -4.59 -21.86
CA LEU A 614 17.11 -3.58 -20.81
C LEU A 614 15.87 -3.63 -19.91
N GLU A 615 14.69 -3.75 -20.49
CA GLU A 615 13.43 -3.80 -19.74
C GLU A 615 13.31 -5.05 -18.86
N LYS A 616 13.80 -6.18 -19.35
CA LYS A 616 13.80 -7.42 -18.57
C LYS A 616 14.98 -7.48 -17.61
N SER A 617 15.96 -6.58 -17.66
CA SER A 617 17.12 -6.60 -16.76
C SER A 617 16.80 -6.04 -15.38
N TYR A 618 17.35 -6.67 -14.34
CA TYR A 618 17.20 -6.16 -12.97
C TYR A 618 18.25 -5.08 -12.68
N LEU A 619 17.83 -3.82 -12.84
CA LEU A 619 18.64 -2.62 -12.63
C LEU A 619 17.93 -1.68 -11.64
N PRO A 620 17.82 -2.05 -10.36
CA PRO A 620 17.01 -1.33 -9.36
C PRO A 620 17.52 0.09 -9.05
N GLU A 621 18.77 0.38 -9.37
CA GLU A 621 19.41 1.69 -9.24
C GLU A 621 19.32 2.55 -10.52
N SER A 622 18.62 2.09 -11.57
CA SER A 622 18.55 2.82 -12.84
C SER A 622 17.31 3.72 -12.96
N ILE A 623 17.51 4.89 -13.57
CA ILE A 623 16.46 5.77 -14.09
C ILE A 623 16.48 5.60 -15.60
N PHE A 624 15.44 4.97 -16.12
CA PHE A 624 15.39 4.46 -17.48
C PHE A 624 14.34 5.21 -18.28
N VAL A 625 14.73 5.97 -19.32
CA VAL A 625 13.79 6.74 -20.15
C VAL A 625 13.82 6.26 -21.59
N GLU A 626 12.68 5.76 -22.06
CA GLU A 626 12.45 5.39 -23.47
C GLU A 626 11.81 6.56 -24.23
N ILE A 627 12.45 6.98 -25.32
CA ILE A 627 11.94 8.00 -26.23
C ILE A 627 11.85 7.41 -27.62
N ASN A 628 10.63 7.36 -28.16
CA ASN A 628 10.33 6.78 -29.46
C ASN A 628 10.06 7.81 -30.58
N ASN A 629 10.13 9.11 -30.27
CA ASN A 629 9.87 10.18 -31.22
C ASN A 629 10.82 11.37 -30.97
N SER A 630 11.43 11.91 -32.03
CA SER A 630 12.32 13.08 -31.95
C SER A 630 11.61 14.31 -31.35
N GLN A 631 10.34 14.53 -31.65
CA GLN A 631 9.56 15.64 -31.10
C GLN A 631 9.46 15.57 -29.57
N LYS A 632 9.34 14.36 -29.00
CA LYS A 632 9.34 14.18 -27.54
C LYS A 632 10.69 14.58 -26.95
N LEU A 633 11.80 14.17 -27.57
CA LEU A 633 13.13 14.58 -27.13
C LEU A 633 13.28 16.12 -27.15
N GLU A 634 12.78 16.80 -28.18
CA GLU A 634 12.86 18.27 -28.30
C GLU A 634 12.10 19.02 -27.18
N THR A 635 11.04 18.42 -26.62
CA THR A 635 10.32 18.98 -25.46
C THR A 635 11.09 18.84 -24.14
N LEU A 636 12.03 17.89 -24.05
CA LEU A 636 12.75 17.54 -22.83
C LEU A 636 14.04 18.34 -22.70
N LYS A 637 13.92 19.57 -22.17
CA LYS A 637 15.03 20.53 -22.01
C LYS A 637 15.81 20.37 -20.70
N TYR A 638 15.89 19.15 -20.16
CA TYR A 638 16.60 18.87 -18.91
C TYR A 638 18.00 18.32 -19.18
N GLN A 639 18.93 18.55 -18.23
CA GLN A 639 20.33 18.14 -18.37
C GLN A 639 20.49 16.63 -18.62
N PHE A 640 19.56 15.81 -18.12
CA PHE A 640 19.50 14.38 -18.41
C PHE A 640 19.46 14.06 -19.92
N PHE A 641 18.93 14.95 -20.76
CA PHE A 641 18.79 14.73 -22.21
C PHE A 641 19.82 15.51 -23.05
N GLU A 642 20.69 16.29 -22.43
CA GLU A 642 21.65 17.15 -23.11
C GLU A 642 22.67 16.34 -23.92
N GLY A 643 22.96 16.77 -25.15
CA GLY A 643 23.94 16.13 -26.03
C GLY A 643 23.50 14.79 -26.63
N LYS A 644 22.26 14.34 -26.39
CA LYS A 644 21.69 13.10 -26.95
C LYS A 644 20.95 13.42 -28.26
N ASN A 645 21.22 12.66 -29.32
CA ASN A 645 20.65 12.90 -30.65
C ASN A 645 19.74 11.74 -31.06
N PHE A 646 18.53 12.06 -31.50
CA PHE A 646 17.58 11.06 -32.00
C PHE A 646 17.88 10.71 -33.46
N ASP A 647 18.12 9.43 -33.74
CA ASP A 647 18.19 8.89 -35.10
C ASP A 647 16.95 8.03 -35.38
N SER A 648 16.22 8.37 -36.44
CA SER A 648 15.02 7.64 -36.87
C SER A 648 15.28 6.22 -37.39
N ASN A 649 16.52 5.88 -37.76
CA ASN A 649 16.86 4.59 -38.36
C ASN A 649 17.54 3.61 -37.38
N THR A 650 18.01 4.08 -36.24
CA THR A 650 18.82 3.26 -35.31
C THR A 650 18.46 3.51 -33.86
N THR A 651 18.15 2.44 -33.13
CA THR A 651 18.14 2.46 -31.66
C THR A 651 19.50 2.84 -31.11
N THR A 652 19.53 3.85 -30.28
CA THR A 652 20.74 4.35 -29.62
C THR A 652 20.51 4.41 -28.12
N VAL A 653 21.42 3.79 -27.35
CA VAL A 653 21.39 3.79 -25.89
C VAL A 653 22.53 4.63 -25.36
N TYR A 654 22.23 5.46 -24.37
CA TYR A 654 23.20 6.20 -23.57
C TYR A 654 23.13 5.70 -22.13
N VAL A 655 24.27 5.36 -21.56
CA VAL A 655 24.40 4.99 -20.15
C VAL A 655 25.28 6.03 -19.47
N CYS A 656 24.71 6.77 -18.52
CA CYS A 656 25.42 7.77 -17.75
C CYS A 656 25.50 7.39 -16.27
N LYS A 657 26.67 7.64 -15.66
CA LYS A 657 26.92 7.44 -14.23
C LYS A 657 27.91 8.51 -13.77
N ASP A 658 27.67 9.11 -12.62
CA ASP A 658 28.53 10.16 -12.04
C ASP A 658 28.87 11.29 -13.04
N PHE A 659 27.85 11.83 -13.71
CA PHE A 659 28.00 12.91 -14.71
C PHE A 659 28.86 12.55 -15.94
N THR A 660 29.20 11.27 -16.11
CA THR A 660 29.93 10.76 -17.27
C THR A 660 29.01 9.86 -18.08
N CYS A 661 28.86 10.13 -19.37
CA CYS A 661 28.05 9.35 -20.29
C CYS A 661 28.92 8.48 -21.20
N SER A 662 28.42 7.30 -21.55
CA SER A 662 28.96 6.48 -22.63
C SER A 662 28.88 7.22 -23.98
N LEU A 663 29.67 6.75 -24.95
CA LEU A 663 29.38 7.03 -26.36
C LEU A 663 28.02 6.40 -26.76
N PRO A 664 27.41 6.85 -27.88
CA PRO A 664 26.18 6.23 -28.40
C PRO A 664 26.35 4.71 -28.61
N LEU A 665 25.57 3.90 -27.88
CA LEU A 665 25.63 2.44 -27.95
C LEU A 665 24.53 1.91 -28.88
N GLN A 666 24.90 1.18 -29.92
CA GLN A 666 23.97 0.65 -30.93
C GLN A 666 23.95 -0.88 -31.03
N LYS A 667 24.83 -1.56 -30.29
CA LYS A 667 24.90 -3.02 -30.23
C LYS A 667 24.61 -3.51 -28.81
N ILE A 668 23.90 -4.62 -28.71
CA ILE A 668 23.51 -5.20 -27.43
C ILE A 668 24.70 -5.55 -26.53
N GLU A 669 25.82 -6.00 -27.11
CA GLU A 669 27.01 -6.36 -26.34
C GLU A 669 27.68 -5.14 -25.69
N ASP A 670 27.68 -3.99 -26.39
CA ASP A 670 28.20 -2.75 -25.84
C ASP A 670 27.30 -2.25 -24.71
N VAL A 671 25.98 -2.39 -24.84
CA VAL A 671 25.02 -2.07 -23.78
C VAL A 671 25.27 -2.95 -22.55
N LYS A 672 25.39 -4.27 -22.72
CA LYS A 672 25.69 -5.21 -21.62
C LYS A 672 26.93 -4.81 -20.84
N ASN A 673 28.02 -4.49 -21.53
CA ASN A 673 29.29 -4.12 -20.90
C ASN A 673 29.21 -2.81 -20.09
N ASN A 674 28.30 -1.90 -20.42
CA ASN A 674 28.15 -0.63 -19.72
C ASN A 674 27.20 -0.69 -18.51
N ILE A 675 26.38 -1.73 -18.40
CA ILE A 675 25.40 -1.88 -17.29
C ILE A 675 25.75 -3.00 -16.30
N SER A 676 26.81 -3.77 -16.59
CA SER A 676 27.23 -4.94 -15.80
C SER A 676 27.81 -4.57 -14.44
#